data_AF-A0A9X3N2W9-F1
#
_entry.id   AF-A0A9X3N2W9-F1
#
_cell.length_a   1.000
_cell.length_b   1.000
_cell.length_c   1.000
_cell.angle_alpha   90.00
_cell.angle_beta   90.00
_cell.angle_gamma   90.00
#
_symmetry.space_group_name_H-M   'P 1'
#
loop_
_entity.id
_entity.type
_entity.pdbx_description
1 polymer ?
#
loop_
_entity_poly.entity_id
_entity_poly.type
_entity_poly.pdbx_seq_one_letter_code
_entity_poly.pdbx_strand_id
1 'polypeptide(L)'
;MADFDDAKASSERDDDVDRLEPDEVQNDDFQFALAELLAGYEPVLKDELARAGKPDELTAEALERPPSCEEEFELAQRIFGRFFTEEVALRVLPAEARERIGPIDRWRWCLGHIRCCFIFGWLVCRRARTFKAFGYYLYRYWLCVRDALNPEDPPSRRPLHDEERADLAKLMEALAGAYRPYLGDQLASLDFAAGLPDEIIAGAIDCDEGEQDTAAVFERLLTMDIAPALLGRKAFEEHSQDASFWFCRCWCLCAIRFGCCLARARRFTDVLRCLAYYRRCLRRCFQPLTCDIARPAMTECVDENFFSGPNLLGVEIAGTAVGAFCDHYTLEWKPAGWADSTYTQVGIVYPGGAPTGPCGVINGTLGWLDTTSQDVPDSVTVRLCVFASTGASTCCLVDFQIFRQRVWIANVEGVPPSPSILVPTAQLMSGSRVRSFGTCVRIFGRAWVGRCPGKEISRYTLAYQPGFVTDPTLGTWTPAWQVDYITPLQRKEIRTEEFDLTSCWAYTPVVLPSPPFPPGLTIPRDSLLPTCWVSGKYSPSGPPSGAQSCAVDPQNPGTIWTSQQLPFLNCQSGRYTLRLDVEDTAGNHYYDTQQIWFDNKDIHGKITQIGNVPACDTVHLSNFAADGGDCTTPWLAEARGIAFDELIEEGNTAIPSDNYAAVGGVIQGGYRLWIKKDGAPDPGVPLPVPGPGGPFLGTTRVGDPGTRCTTANPPAGPIPPETSGVLTLIDLSQLDDVCNPGHPDLTLKRGECCGYVITLEVFDNSVVPSGPGGHHGISHHFPVCICNDVKG
;
A
#
# COMPACT_ATOMS: atom_id res chain seq x y z
N MET A 1 -41.21 -25.03 0.86
CA MET A 1 -40.97 -26.44 0.44
C MET A 1 -40.99 -26.53 -1.09
N ALA A 2 -40.22 -25.62 -1.71
CA ALA A 2 -40.05 -25.43 -3.16
C ALA A 2 -38.70 -24.69 -3.35
N ASP A 3 -37.69 -25.10 -2.59
CA ASP A 3 -36.44 -24.34 -2.38
C ASP A 3 -35.22 -25.29 -2.32
N PHE A 4 -35.31 -26.44 -3.01
CA PHE A 4 -34.24 -27.44 -3.05
C PHE A 4 -33.93 -27.93 -4.49
N ASP A 5 -34.58 -27.37 -5.51
CA ASP A 5 -34.41 -27.81 -6.90
C ASP A 5 -33.45 -26.92 -7.73
N ASP A 6 -33.22 -25.65 -7.37
CA ASP A 6 -32.34 -24.76 -8.14
C ASP A 6 -30.84 -24.92 -7.84
N ALA A 7 -30.48 -25.38 -6.63
CA ALA A 7 -29.09 -25.73 -6.31
C ALA A 7 -28.62 -26.96 -7.10
N LYS A 8 -29.55 -27.88 -7.41
CA LYS A 8 -29.28 -29.10 -8.17
C LYS A 8 -29.09 -28.83 -9.66
N ALA A 9 -29.74 -27.79 -10.21
CA ALA A 9 -29.60 -27.41 -11.62
C ALA A 9 -28.28 -26.71 -11.99
N SER A 10 -27.48 -26.33 -10.97
CA SER A 10 -26.11 -25.81 -11.16
C SER A 10 -25.05 -26.90 -11.06
N SER A 11 -25.23 -27.90 -10.18
CA SER A 11 -24.32 -29.08 -10.13
C SER A 11 -24.60 -30.06 -11.27
N GLU A 12 -25.86 -30.22 -11.69
CA GLU A 12 -26.22 -31.09 -12.83
C GLU A 12 -25.72 -30.53 -14.18
N ARG A 13 -25.24 -29.27 -14.25
CA ARG A 13 -24.71 -28.67 -15.50
C ARG A 13 -23.21 -28.89 -15.74
N ASP A 14 -22.44 -29.18 -14.69
CA ASP A 14 -21.03 -29.59 -14.80
C ASP A 14 -20.85 -31.11 -14.73
N ASP A 15 -21.76 -31.85 -14.11
CA ASP A 15 -21.78 -33.34 -14.10
C ASP A 15 -22.02 -33.96 -15.50
N ASP A 16 -22.51 -33.18 -16.48
CA ASP A 16 -22.78 -33.64 -17.85
C ASP A 16 -21.53 -33.55 -18.78
N VAL A 17 -20.41 -33.01 -18.29
CA VAL A 17 -19.19 -32.75 -19.09
C VAL A 17 -18.35 -34.02 -19.34
N ASP A 18 -18.55 -35.09 -18.56
CA ASP A 18 -17.71 -36.31 -18.63
C ASP A 18 -18.28 -37.46 -19.46
N ARG A 19 -19.56 -37.39 -19.86
CA ARG A 19 -20.14 -38.43 -20.70
C ARG A 19 -19.82 -38.18 -22.17
N LEU A 20 -19.12 -39.14 -22.77
CA LEU A 20 -18.91 -39.18 -24.22
C LEU A 20 -20.25 -39.42 -24.91
N GLU A 21 -20.67 -38.48 -25.75
CA GLU A 21 -21.90 -38.61 -26.53
C GLU A 21 -21.65 -39.50 -27.75
N PRO A 22 -22.51 -40.50 -28.05
CA PRO A 22 -22.34 -41.37 -29.21
C PRO A 22 -22.19 -40.61 -30.54
N ASP A 23 -22.95 -39.53 -30.69
CA ASP A 23 -22.98 -38.72 -31.91
C ASP A 23 -21.69 -37.89 -32.10
N GLU A 24 -21.02 -37.51 -31.02
CA GLU A 24 -19.73 -36.82 -31.07
C GLU A 24 -18.61 -37.75 -31.52
N VAL A 25 -18.59 -38.97 -30.98
CA VAL A 25 -17.54 -39.96 -31.29
C VAL A 25 -17.75 -40.54 -32.69
N GLN A 26 -18.99 -40.71 -33.16
CA GLN A 26 -19.27 -41.23 -34.52
C GLN A 26 -19.06 -40.19 -35.64
N ASN A 27 -18.77 -38.94 -35.31
CA ASN A 27 -18.55 -37.89 -36.29
C ASN A 27 -17.28 -38.14 -37.12
N ASP A 28 -17.37 -38.07 -38.46
CA ASP A 28 -16.26 -38.33 -39.38
C ASP A 28 -15.02 -37.46 -39.10
N ASP A 29 -15.22 -36.18 -38.76
CA ASP A 29 -14.11 -35.28 -38.43
C ASP A 29 -13.47 -35.62 -37.08
N PHE A 30 -14.25 -36.14 -36.12
CA PHE A 30 -13.72 -36.65 -34.86
C PHE A 30 -12.86 -37.90 -35.08
N GLN A 31 -13.38 -38.86 -35.84
CA GLN A 31 -12.69 -40.11 -36.15
C GLN A 31 -11.40 -39.86 -36.93
N PHE A 32 -11.40 -38.91 -37.86
CA PHE A 32 -10.18 -38.49 -38.56
C PHE A 32 -9.13 -37.91 -37.60
N ALA A 33 -9.52 -36.94 -36.75
CA ALA A 33 -8.59 -36.35 -35.78
C ALA A 33 -8.06 -37.39 -34.78
N LEU A 34 -8.92 -38.33 -34.34
CA LEU A 34 -8.51 -39.43 -33.48
C LEU A 34 -7.50 -40.35 -34.16
N ALA A 35 -7.73 -40.72 -35.42
CA ALA A 35 -6.82 -41.58 -36.18
C ALA A 35 -5.43 -40.94 -36.33
N GLU A 36 -5.36 -39.64 -36.67
CA GLU A 36 -4.10 -38.90 -36.77
C GLU A 36 -3.39 -38.76 -35.42
N LEU A 37 -4.14 -38.56 -34.33
CA LEU A 37 -3.57 -38.49 -32.99
C LEU A 37 -2.93 -39.83 -32.59
N LEU A 38 -3.64 -40.93 -32.83
CA LEU A 38 -3.12 -42.28 -32.57
C LEU A 38 -1.90 -42.59 -33.44
N ALA A 39 -1.90 -42.17 -34.71
CA ALA A 39 -0.75 -42.28 -35.61
C ALA A 39 0.46 -41.46 -35.13
N GLY A 40 0.24 -40.37 -34.40
CA GLY A 40 1.28 -39.61 -33.70
C GLY A 40 1.95 -40.39 -32.57
N TYR A 41 1.18 -41.13 -31.77
CA TYR A 41 1.68 -41.93 -30.65
C TYR A 41 2.28 -43.27 -31.06
N GLU A 42 1.82 -43.87 -32.16
CA GLU A 42 2.21 -45.23 -32.57
C GLU A 42 3.74 -45.45 -32.65
N PRO A 43 4.56 -44.56 -33.26
CA PRO A 43 6.01 -44.75 -33.32
C PRO A 43 6.66 -44.71 -31.94
N VAL A 44 6.19 -43.82 -31.06
CA VAL A 44 6.73 -43.68 -29.70
C VAL A 44 6.47 -44.94 -28.90
N LEU A 45 5.26 -45.50 -28.99
CA LEU A 45 4.91 -46.73 -28.28
C LEU A 45 5.65 -47.94 -28.83
N LYS A 46 5.91 -48.00 -30.15
CA LYS A 46 6.76 -49.04 -30.75
C LYS A 46 8.20 -48.98 -30.22
N ASP A 47 8.76 -47.77 -30.11
CA ASP A 47 10.10 -47.55 -29.54
C ASP A 47 10.15 -48.00 -28.07
N GLU A 48 9.17 -47.60 -27.25
CA GLU A 48 9.08 -47.99 -25.83
C GLU A 48 8.83 -49.48 -25.62
N LEU A 49 7.97 -50.10 -26.43
CA LEU A 49 7.73 -51.54 -26.37
C LEU A 49 9.00 -52.33 -26.73
N ALA A 50 9.78 -51.85 -27.71
CA ALA A 50 11.06 -52.45 -28.06
C ALA A 50 12.07 -52.34 -26.90
N ARG A 51 12.10 -51.20 -26.18
CA ARG A 51 12.94 -51.00 -24.99
C ARG A 51 12.52 -51.90 -23.82
N ALA A 52 11.21 -52.10 -23.62
CA ALA A 52 10.69 -52.98 -22.58
C ALA A 52 11.18 -54.43 -22.73
N GLY A 53 11.49 -54.87 -23.95
CA GLY A 53 12.11 -56.18 -24.22
C GLY A 53 13.59 -56.28 -23.84
N LYS A 54 14.22 -55.20 -23.36
CA LYS A 54 15.66 -55.09 -23.12
C LYS A 54 16.02 -54.38 -21.79
N PRO A 55 15.72 -55.00 -20.63
CA PRO A 55 15.87 -54.36 -19.32
C PRO A 55 17.31 -53.96 -18.96
N ASP A 56 18.31 -54.72 -19.43
CA ASP A 56 19.73 -54.43 -19.17
C ASP A 56 20.21 -53.19 -19.95
N GLU A 57 19.79 -53.04 -21.22
CA GLU A 57 20.08 -51.86 -22.03
C GLU A 57 19.38 -50.61 -21.44
N LEU A 58 18.13 -50.76 -20.96
CA LEU A 58 17.40 -49.68 -20.31
C LEU A 58 18.06 -49.21 -19.01
N THR A 59 18.60 -50.15 -18.23
CA THR A 59 19.32 -49.83 -16.98
C THR A 59 20.62 -49.08 -17.28
N ALA A 60 21.37 -49.52 -18.30
CA ALA A 60 22.57 -48.82 -18.75
C ALA A 60 22.24 -47.41 -19.27
N GLU A 61 21.20 -47.27 -20.10
CA GLU A 61 20.75 -45.97 -20.62
C GLU A 61 20.35 -45.02 -19.47
N ALA A 62 19.59 -45.49 -18.48
CA ALA A 62 19.16 -44.66 -17.35
C ALA A 62 20.32 -44.22 -16.43
N LEU A 63 21.39 -45.00 -16.34
CA LEU A 63 22.59 -44.66 -15.56
C LEU A 63 23.52 -43.70 -16.32
N GLU A 64 23.60 -43.81 -17.64
CA GLU A 64 24.47 -42.99 -18.49
C GLU A 64 23.83 -41.66 -18.91
N ARG A 65 22.50 -41.60 -19.02
CA ARG A 65 21.75 -40.43 -19.50
C ARG A 65 20.73 -39.94 -18.47
N PRO A 66 21.07 -38.91 -17.67
CA PRO A 66 20.10 -38.31 -16.76
C PRO A 66 18.94 -37.65 -17.54
N PRO A 67 17.74 -37.53 -16.94
CA PRO A 67 16.59 -36.94 -17.60
C PRO A 67 16.87 -35.53 -18.14
N SER A 68 16.57 -35.28 -19.41
CA SER A 68 16.78 -34.00 -20.08
C SER A 68 15.47 -33.33 -20.48
N CYS A 69 15.31 -32.04 -20.16
CA CYS A 69 14.17 -31.23 -20.62
C CYS A 69 14.12 -31.10 -22.15
N GLU A 70 15.27 -31.18 -22.83
CA GLU A 70 15.34 -31.11 -24.30
C GLU A 70 14.79 -32.38 -24.96
N GLU A 71 15.09 -33.57 -24.40
CA GLU A 71 14.54 -34.83 -24.90
C GLU A 71 13.01 -34.88 -24.73
N GLU A 72 12.48 -34.31 -23.62
CA GLU A 72 11.04 -34.16 -23.44
C GLU A 72 10.42 -33.24 -24.51
N PHE A 73 11.08 -32.14 -24.84
CA PHE A 73 10.62 -31.22 -25.88
C PHE A 73 10.68 -31.85 -27.28
N GLU A 74 11.73 -32.59 -27.62
CA GLU A 74 11.85 -33.33 -28.88
C GLU A 74 10.76 -34.40 -29.01
N LEU A 75 10.45 -35.11 -27.93
CA LEU A 75 9.36 -36.08 -27.92
C LEU A 75 8.00 -35.42 -28.16
N ALA A 76 7.72 -34.29 -27.49
CA ALA A 76 6.52 -33.52 -27.74
C ALA A 76 6.42 -33.07 -29.21
N GLN A 77 7.53 -32.59 -29.77
CA GLN A 77 7.59 -32.19 -31.18
C GLN A 77 7.33 -33.35 -32.14
N ARG A 78 7.84 -34.56 -31.87
CA ARG A 78 7.59 -35.75 -32.68
C ARG A 78 6.10 -36.12 -32.70
N ILE A 79 5.44 -36.09 -31.55
CA ILE A 79 4.01 -36.45 -31.43
C ILE A 79 3.14 -35.37 -32.09
N PHE A 80 3.24 -34.14 -31.61
CA PHE A 80 2.34 -33.06 -32.04
C PHE A 80 2.67 -32.51 -33.43
N GLY A 81 3.91 -32.66 -33.90
CA GLY A 81 4.29 -32.32 -35.27
C GLY A 81 3.69 -33.26 -36.32
N ARG A 82 3.39 -34.52 -35.94
CA ARG A 82 2.69 -35.45 -36.81
C ARG A 82 1.18 -35.29 -36.72
N PHE A 83 0.65 -35.03 -35.53
CA PHE A 83 -0.78 -34.87 -35.30
C PHE A 83 -1.34 -33.55 -35.88
N PHE A 84 -0.77 -32.40 -35.53
CA PHE A 84 -1.41 -31.11 -35.83
C PHE A 84 -1.06 -30.58 -37.22
N THR A 85 -1.71 -31.14 -38.23
CA THR A 85 -1.65 -30.71 -39.64
C THR A 85 -2.74 -29.68 -39.96
N GLU A 86 -2.63 -28.98 -41.11
CA GLU A 86 -3.69 -28.06 -41.57
C GLU A 86 -5.05 -28.77 -41.69
N GLU A 87 -5.07 -30.02 -42.15
CA GLU A 87 -6.30 -30.80 -42.31
C GLU A 87 -6.90 -31.19 -40.95
N VAL A 88 -6.07 -31.62 -39.99
CA VAL A 88 -6.54 -31.89 -38.63
C VAL A 88 -7.08 -30.60 -37.99
N ALA A 89 -6.37 -29.49 -38.13
CA ALA A 89 -6.78 -28.21 -37.58
C ALA A 89 -8.15 -27.73 -38.13
N LEU A 90 -8.44 -27.97 -39.40
CA LEU A 90 -9.76 -27.67 -39.98
C LEU A 90 -10.85 -28.59 -39.45
N ARG A 91 -10.56 -29.89 -39.31
CA ARG A 91 -11.56 -30.89 -38.90
C ARG A 91 -11.88 -30.89 -37.40
N VAL A 92 -10.93 -30.50 -36.55
CA VAL A 92 -11.22 -30.33 -35.10
C VAL A 92 -12.15 -29.14 -34.82
N LEU A 93 -12.26 -28.20 -35.77
CA LEU A 93 -13.17 -27.07 -35.66
C LEU A 93 -14.61 -27.46 -36.03
N PRO A 94 -15.61 -26.92 -35.31
CA PRO A 94 -17.01 -27.01 -35.71
C PRO A 94 -17.24 -26.54 -37.16
N ALA A 95 -18.26 -27.05 -37.84
CA ALA A 95 -18.56 -26.64 -39.22
C ALA A 95 -18.89 -25.14 -39.28
N GLU A 96 -19.63 -24.65 -38.29
CA GLU A 96 -20.00 -23.25 -38.13
C GLU A 96 -18.77 -22.36 -37.90
N ALA A 97 -17.76 -22.90 -37.22
CA ALA A 97 -16.49 -22.20 -37.00
C ALA A 97 -15.72 -22.04 -38.31
N ARG A 98 -15.61 -23.11 -39.11
CA ARG A 98 -14.94 -23.11 -40.42
C ARG A 98 -15.56 -22.10 -41.39
N GLU A 99 -16.89 -22.03 -41.44
CA GLU A 99 -17.59 -21.06 -42.28
C GLU A 99 -17.33 -19.61 -41.84
N ARG A 100 -17.27 -19.36 -40.53
CA ARG A 100 -17.13 -18.00 -39.97
C ARG A 100 -15.70 -17.45 -40.02
N ILE A 101 -14.67 -18.28 -39.80
CA ILE A 101 -13.26 -17.83 -39.83
C ILE A 101 -12.71 -17.68 -41.26
N GLY A 102 -13.39 -18.26 -42.26
CA GLY A 102 -13.02 -18.14 -43.66
C GLY A 102 -11.76 -18.93 -44.04
N PRO A 103 -11.17 -18.64 -45.22
CA PRO A 103 -10.09 -19.47 -45.79
C PRO A 103 -8.82 -19.47 -44.92
N ILE A 104 -8.20 -20.64 -44.81
CA ILE A 104 -7.03 -20.93 -43.94
C ILE A 104 -5.85 -19.97 -44.13
N ASP A 105 -5.67 -19.43 -45.34
CA ASP A 105 -4.59 -18.49 -45.64
C ASP A 105 -4.63 -17.23 -44.77
N ARG A 106 -5.81 -16.82 -44.27
CA ARG A 106 -5.97 -15.64 -43.40
C ARG A 106 -5.49 -15.86 -41.97
N TRP A 107 -5.43 -17.11 -41.51
CA TRP A 107 -5.12 -17.45 -40.12
C TRP A 107 -4.08 -18.56 -40.01
N ARG A 108 -3.31 -18.83 -41.09
CA ARG A 108 -2.21 -19.80 -41.10
C ARG A 108 -1.15 -19.49 -40.02
N TRP A 109 -0.93 -18.21 -39.72
CA TRP A 109 -0.05 -17.78 -38.62
C TRP A 109 -0.49 -18.34 -37.26
N CYS A 110 -1.80 -18.44 -37.03
CA CYS A 110 -2.36 -18.97 -35.79
C CYS A 110 -2.03 -20.45 -35.62
N LEU A 111 -2.02 -21.25 -36.69
CA LEU A 111 -1.75 -22.70 -36.61
C LEU A 111 -0.38 -23.02 -36.01
N GLY A 112 0.65 -22.26 -36.39
CA GLY A 112 1.99 -22.38 -35.81
C GLY A 112 1.97 -22.09 -34.31
N HIS A 113 1.24 -21.06 -33.90
CA HIS A 113 1.06 -20.69 -32.50
C HIS A 113 0.33 -21.80 -31.72
N ILE A 114 -0.78 -22.33 -32.23
CA ILE A 114 -1.56 -23.41 -31.59
C ILE A 114 -0.72 -24.67 -31.39
N ARG A 115 0.15 -25.01 -32.35
CA ARG A 115 1.08 -26.13 -32.18
C ARG A 115 2.00 -25.93 -30.98
N CYS A 116 2.53 -24.72 -30.79
CA CYS A 116 3.35 -24.38 -29.62
C CYS A 116 2.53 -24.48 -28.32
N CYS A 117 1.26 -24.10 -28.35
CA CYS A 117 0.33 -24.18 -27.21
C CYS A 117 0.13 -25.63 -26.74
N PHE A 118 -0.08 -26.60 -27.65
CA PHE A 118 -0.16 -28.03 -27.27
C PHE A 118 1.12 -28.55 -26.61
N ILE A 119 2.26 -28.27 -27.24
CA ILE A 119 3.57 -28.73 -26.76
C ILE A 119 3.83 -28.17 -25.37
N PHE A 120 3.55 -26.88 -25.18
CA PHE A 120 3.74 -26.23 -23.89
C PHE A 120 2.87 -26.84 -22.80
N GLY A 121 1.56 -26.95 -23.03
CA GLY A 121 0.62 -27.58 -22.09
C GLY A 121 0.99 -29.02 -21.73
N TRP A 122 1.48 -29.78 -22.71
CA TRP A 122 1.94 -31.14 -22.47
C TRP A 122 3.19 -31.20 -21.58
N LEU A 123 4.18 -30.36 -21.82
CA LEU A 123 5.45 -30.35 -21.07
C LEU A 123 5.25 -29.97 -19.60
N VAL A 124 4.46 -28.94 -19.35
CA VAL A 124 4.20 -28.42 -18.00
C VAL A 124 3.34 -29.35 -17.15
N CYS A 125 2.47 -30.17 -17.75
CA CYS A 125 1.57 -31.07 -17.02
C CYS A 125 2.01 -32.53 -16.94
N ARG A 126 3.02 -32.96 -17.70
CA ARG A 126 3.46 -34.38 -17.75
C ARG A 126 3.95 -34.94 -16.42
N ARG A 127 4.49 -34.08 -15.55
CA ARG A 127 5.05 -34.41 -14.24
C ARG A 127 4.83 -33.23 -13.30
N ALA A 128 4.87 -33.45 -11.99
CA ALA A 128 4.93 -32.35 -11.03
C ALA A 128 6.14 -31.46 -11.33
N ARG A 129 5.91 -30.16 -11.54
CA ARG A 129 6.96 -29.19 -11.91
C ARG A 129 7.18 -28.18 -10.79
N THR A 130 8.42 -27.78 -10.61
CA THR A 130 8.77 -26.59 -9.82
C THR A 130 8.61 -25.33 -10.68
N PHE A 131 8.52 -24.17 -10.05
CA PHE A 131 8.51 -22.87 -10.73
C PHE A 131 9.68 -22.71 -11.73
N LYS A 132 10.88 -23.18 -11.38
CA LYS A 132 12.06 -23.12 -12.28
C LYS A 132 11.88 -23.95 -13.55
N ALA A 133 11.32 -25.15 -13.43
CA ALA A 133 11.02 -25.99 -14.60
C ALA A 133 9.90 -25.38 -15.45
N PHE A 134 8.91 -24.75 -14.81
CA PHE A 134 7.84 -24.02 -15.47
C PHE A 134 8.38 -22.84 -16.30
N GLY A 135 9.28 -22.05 -15.71
CA GLY A 135 9.98 -20.97 -16.40
C GLY A 135 10.82 -21.45 -17.59
N TYR A 136 11.47 -22.62 -17.47
CA TYR A 136 12.21 -23.21 -18.60
C TYR A 136 11.29 -23.56 -19.77
N TYR A 137 10.16 -24.23 -19.51
CA TYR A 137 9.22 -24.56 -20.58
C TYR A 137 8.49 -23.33 -21.13
N LEU A 138 8.28 -22.29 -20.32
CA LEU A 138 7.80 -21.00 -20.79
C LEU A 138 8.79 -20.35 -21.77
N TYR A 139 10.10 -20.45 -21.50
CA TYR A 139 11.13 -20.01 -22.44
C TYR A 139 11.10 -20.81 -23.75
N ARG A 140 10.95 -22.15 -23.70
CA ARG A 140 10.81 -22.97 -24.93
C ARG A 140 9.54 -22.65 -25.70
N TYR A 141 8.43 -22.39 -25.01
CA TYR A 141 7.19 -21.93 -25.61
C TYR A 141 7.36 -20.58 -26.29
N TRP A 142 7.99 -19.62 -25.61
CA TRP A 142 8.31 -18.30 -26.16
C TRP A 142 9.15 -18.39 -27.44
N LEU A 143 10.21 -19.22 -27.44
CA LEU A 143 11.00 -19.48 -28.65
C LEU A 143 10.15 -20.07 -29.78
N CYS A 144 9.35 -21.10 -29.48
CA CYS A 144 8.48 -21.74 -30.47
C CYS A 144 7.52 -20.74 -31.13
N VAL A 145 6.90 -19.88 -30.32
CA VAL A 145 5.96 -18.85 -30.80
C VAL A 145 6.69 -17.81 -31.66
N ARG A 146 7.84 -17.32 -31.22
CA ARG A 146 8.61 -16.31 -31.96
C ARG A 146 9.15 -16.85 -33.28
N ASP A 147 9.65 -18.09 -33.28
CA ASP A 147 10.10 -18.75 -34.50
C ASP A 147 8.95 -18.97 -35.50
N ALA A 148 7.75 -19.31 -35.00
CA ALA A 148 6.56 -19.51 -35.83
C ALA A 148 6.04 -18.20 -36.46
N LEU A 149 6.10 -17.08 -35.72
CA LEU A 149 5.63 -15.78 -36.17
C LEU A 149 6.67 -15.00 -37.00
N ASN A 150 7.96 -15.27 -36.80
CA ASN A 150 9.05 -14.62 -37.53
C ASN A 150 10.06 -15.66 -38.09
N PRO A 151 9.68 -16.43 -39.12
CA PRO A 151 10.53 -17.49 -39.66
C PRO A 151 11.78 -16.96 -40.37
N GLU A 152 11.82 -15.67 -40.73
CA GLU A 152 12.97 -15.04 -41.41
C GLU A 152 14.13 -14.72 -40.45
N ASP A 153 13.84 -14.46 -39.17
CA ASP A 153 14.83 -14.21 -38.11
C ASP A 153 14.44 -14.88 -36.78
N PRO A 154 14.55 -16.23 -36.68
CA PRO A 154 14.11 -16.99 -35.52
C PRO A 154 15.08 -16.85 -34.32
N PRO A 155 14.62 -16.42 -33.13
CA PRO A 155 15.46 -16.27 -31.95
C PRO A 155 16.15 -17.57 -31.50
N SER A 156 15.61 -18.75 -31.85
CA SER A 156 16.24 -20.03 -31.49
C SER A 156 17.59 -20.29 -32.17
N ARG A 157 17.91 -19.56 -33.24
CA ARG A 157 19.14 -19.76 -34.04
C ARG A 157 20.23 -18.73 -33.77
N ARG A 158 20.00 -17.78 -32.85
CA ARG A 158 20.94 -16.69 -32.55
C ARG A 158 20.91 -16.29 -31.07
N PRO A 159 21.92 -15.54 -30.59
CA PRO A 159 21.81 -14.86 -29.29
C PRO A 159 20.63 -13.88 -29.28
N LEU A 160 19.97 -13.77 -28.12
CA LEU A 160 18.86 -12.84 -27.92
C LEU A 160 19.34 -11.38 -27.96
N HIS A 161 18.51 -10.51 -28.53
CA HIS A 161 18.66 -9.06 -28.45
C HIS A 161 18.22 -8.53 -27.07
N ASP A 162 18.58 -7.29 -26.75
CA ASP A 162 18.22 -6.67 -25.45
C ASP A 162 16.71 -6.55 -25.25
N GLU A 163 15.96 -6.23 -26.31
CA GLU A 163 14.49 -6.16 -26.25
C GLU A 163 13.87 -7.54 -25.98
N GLU A 164 14.40 -8.59 -26.61
CA GLU A 164 13.95 -9.97 -26.40
C GLU A 164 14.25 -10.48 -24.98
N ARG A 165 15.39 -10.07 -24.41
CA ARG A 165 15.71 -10.33 -23.00
C ARG A 165 14.73 -9.65 -22.07
N ALA A 166 14.36 -8.40 -22.36
CA ALA A 166 13.40 -7.65 -21.56
C ALA A 166 11.99 -8.25 -21.65
N ASP A 167 11.56 -8.67 -22.84
CA ASP A 167 10.29 -9.37 -23.06
C ASP A 167 10.24 -10.69 -22.25
N LEU A 168 11.30 -11.48 -22.27
CA LEU A 168 11.39 -12.72 -21.49
C LEU A 168 11.36 -12.46 -19.98
N ALA A 169 12.03 -11.40 -19.51
CA ALA A 169 11.98 -11.01 -18.10
C ALA A 169 10.55 -10.63 -17.67
N LYS A 170 9.83 -9.87 -18.50
CA LYS A 170 8.42 -9.51 -18.27
C LYS A 170 7.52 -10.75 -18.20
N LEU A 171 7.74 -11.73 -19.08
CA LEU A 171 7.01 -13.00 -19.06
C LEU A 171 7.28 -13.83 -17.80
N MET A 172 8.51 -13.83 -17.30
CA MET A 172 8.87 -14.52 -16.06
C MET A 172 8.26 -13.85 -14.83
N GLU A 173 8.19 -12.53 -14.80
CA GLU A 173 7.52 -11.76 -13.75
C GLU A 173 6.01 -12.03 -13.75
N ALA A 174 5.38 -12.01 -14.92
CA ALA A 174 3.97 -12.36 -15.08
C ALA A 174 3.69 -13.81 -14.65
N LEU A 175 4.56 -14.75 -15.02
CA LEU A 175 4.45 -16.14 -14.56
C LEU A 175 4.54 -16.24 -13.04
N ALA A 176 5.44 -15.49 -12.40
CA ALA A 176 5.53 -15.45 -10.95
C ALA A 176 4.24 -14.92 -10.31
N GLY A 177 3.64 -13.87 -10.88
CA GLY A 177 2.35 -13.33 -10.46
C GLY A 177 1.21 -14.35 -10.62
N ALA A 178 1.14 -15.03 -11.76
CA ALA A 178 0.11 -16.03 -12.07
C ALA A 178 0.24 -17.33 -11.24
N TYR A 179 1.47 -17.72 -10.90
CA TYR A 179 1.79 -18.93 -10.16
C TYR A 179 1.63 -18.76 -8.63
N ARG A 180 1.71 -17.53 -8.11
CA ARG A 180 1.64 -17.27 -6.66
C ARG A 180 0.30 -17.70 -6.02
N PRO A 181 -0.89 -17.41 -6.59
CA PRO A 181 -2.15 -17.86 -6.00
C PRO A 181 -2.29 -19.38 -5.97
N TYR A 182 -1.74 -20.09 -6.97
CA TYR A 182 -1.73 -21.55 -7.00
C TYR A 182 -1.02 -22.16 -5.77
N LEU A 183 0.07 -21.53 -5.31
CA LEU A 183 0.74 -21.93 -4.07
C LEU A 183 -0.13 -21.65 -2.83
N GLY A 184 -0.92 -20.58 -2.86
CA GLY A 184 -1.87 -20.24 -1.79
C GLY A 184 -3.03 -21.21 -1.68
N ASP A 185 -3.65 -21.59 -2.81
CA ASP A 185 -4.77 -22.53 -2.86
C ASP A 185 -4.35 -23.93 -2.35
N GLN A 186 -3.14 -24.38 -2.72
CA GLN A 186 -2.59 -25.64 -2.18
C GLN A 186 -2.30 -25.56 -0.68
N LEU A 187 -1.86 -24.41 -0.17
CA LEU A 187 -1.67 -24.21 1.27
C LEU A 187 -3.01 -24.19 2.01
N ALA A 188 -4.04 -23.54 1.45
CA ALA A 188 -5.38 -23.50 2.04
C ALA A 188 -6.01 -24.90 2.16
N SER A 189 -5.83 -25.77 1.15
CA SER A 189 -6.30 -27.16 1.22
C SER A 189 -5.62 -28.01 2.30
N LEU A 190 -4.40 -27.64 2.71
CA LEU A 190 -3.68 -28.25 3.83
C LEU A 190 -4.16 -27.69 5.19
N ASP A 191 -4.52 -26.41 5.22
CA ASP A 191 -4.98 -25.72 6.43
C ASP A 191 -6.44 -26.07 6.81
N PHE A 192 -7.25 -26.55 5.86
CA PHE A 192 -8.67 -26.93 6.06
C PHE A 192 -8.99 -28.39 5.66
N ALA A 193 -8.28 -29.36 6.22
CA ALA A 193 -8.46 -30.79 5.91
C ALA A 193 -9.78 -31.45 6.43
N ALA A 194 -10.69 -30.69 7.02
CA ALA A 194 -11.92 -31.20 7.63
C ALA A 194 -13.01 -31.47 6.56
N GLY A 195 -13.14 -32.72 6.12
CA GLY A 195 -14.11 -33.17 5.12
C GLY A 195 -13.48 -34.06 4.03
N LEU A 196 -12.20 -33.82 3.74
CA LEU A 196 -11.42 -34.58 2.77
C LEU A 196 -11.42 -36.11 3.01
N PRO A 197 -11.34 -36.62 4.25
CA PRO A 197 -11.41 -38.07 4.48
C PRO A 197 -12.74 -38.69 4.05
N ASP A 198 -13.86 -37.98 4.25
CA ASP A 198 -15.19 -38.48 3.88
C ASP A 198 -15.38 -38.48 2.35
N GLU A 199 -14.83 -37.48 1.66
CA GLU A 199 -14.79 -37.42 0.18
C GLU A 199 -13.89 -38.52 -0.43
N ILE A 200 -12.73 -38.78 0.16
CA ILE A 200 -11.84 -39.90 -0.21
C ILE A 200 -12.56 -41.23 -0.05
N ILE A 201 -13.21 -41.45 1.10
CA ILE A 201 -13.89 -42.70 1.42
C ILE A 201 -15.13 -42.90 0.52
N ALA A 202 -15.84 -41.82 0.19
CA ALA A 202 -16.98 -41.86 -0.71
C ALA A 202 -16.59 -42.10 -2.19
N GLY A 203 -15.29 -42.04 -2.51
CA GLY A 203 -14.83 -42.05 -3.90
C GLY A 203 -15.29 -40.84 -4.69
N ALA A 204 -15.58 -39.74 -4.00
CA ALA A 204 -16.03 -38.47 -4.57
C ALA A 204 -14.86 -37.60 -5.07
N ILE A 205 -13.61 -38.01 -4.81
CA ILE A 205 -12.43 -37.37 -5.38
C ILE A 205 -12.38 -37.66 -6.88
N ASP A 206 -12.55 -36.60 -7.65
CA ASP A 206 -12.27 -36.61 -9.07
C ASP A 206 -10.76 -36.77 -9.27
N CYS A 207 -10.36 -37.82 -9.99
CA CYS A 207 -8.95 -38.07 -10.30
C CYS A 207 -8.38 -37.05 -11.30
N ASP A 208 -9.24 -36.24 -11.92
CA ASP A 208 -8.90 -35.15 -12.82
C ASP A 208 -8.88 -33.77 -12.10
N GLU A 209 -9.24 -33.73 -10.80
CA GLU A 209 -9.12 -32.55 -9.92
C GLU A 209 -7.66 -32.05 -9.85
N GLY A 210 -7.45 -30.74 -10.05
CA GLY A 210 -6.11 -30.13 -10.23
C GLY A 210 -5.64 -29.97 -11.70
N GLU A 211 -6.41 -30.44 -12.69
CA GLU A 211 -6.27 -30.00 -14.09
C GLU A 211 -6.68 -28.52 -14.28
N GLN A 212 -7.74 -28.12 -13.58
CA GLN A 212 -8.28 -26.75 -13.60
C GLN A 212 -7.30 -25.74 -12.98
N ASP A 213 -6.57 -26.11 -11.92
CA ASP A 213 -5.65 -25.19 -11.23
C ASP A 213 -4.43 -24.82 -12.09
N THR A 214 -3.91 -25.79 -12.86
CA THR A 214 -2.81 -25.51 -13.79
C THR A 214 -3.31 -24.66 -14.96
N ALA A 215 -4.55 -24.90 -15.40
CA ALA A 215 -5.21 -24.06 -16.40
C ALA A 215 -5.43 -22.61 -15.93
N ALA A 216 -5.77 -22.40 -14.66
CA ALA A 216 -5.94 -21.07 -14.06
C ALA A 216 -4.63 -20.27 -14.06
N VAL A 217 -3.47 -20.93 -13.85
CA VAL A 217 -2.15 -20.28 -14.01
C VAL A 217 -1.97 -19.73 -15.43
N PHE A 218 -2.41 -20.47 -16.46
CA PHE A 218 -2.29 -20.02 -17.85
C PHE A 218 -3.27 -18.90 -18.23
N GLU A 219 -4.50 -18.94 -17.72
CA GLU A 219 -5.46 -17.86 -17.91
C GLU A 219 -4.97 -16.55 -17.28
N ARG A 220 -4.32 -16.63 -16.12
CA ARG A 220 -3.69 -15.48 -15.44
C ARG A 220 -2.40 -15.00 -16.11
N LEU A 221 -1.66 -15.89 -16.80
CA LEU A 221 -0.41 -15.55 -17.48
C LEU A 221 -0.64 -14.91 -18.86
N LEU A 222 -1.55 -15.45 -19.65
CA LEU A 222 -1.75 -15.07 -21.06
C LEU A 222 -2.68 -13.86 -21.20
N THR A 223 -2.32 -12.73 -20.56
CA THR A 223 -3.05 -11.45 -20.60
C THR A 223 -2.66 -10.60 -21.82
N MET A 224 -3.44 -9.56 -22.10
CA MET A 224 -3.19 -8.63 -23.21
C MET A 224 -1.93 -7.80 -23.02
N ASP A 225 -1.69 -7.39 -21.79
CA ASP A 225 -0.53 -6.61 -21.33
C ASP A 225 0.79 -7.42 -21.42
N ILE A 226 0.68 -8.76 -21.46
CA ILE A 226 1.80 -9.69 -21.63
C ILE A 226 1.92 -10.19 -23.08
N ALA A 227 0.84 -10.17 -23.87
CA ALA A 227 0.86 -10.61 -25.27
C ALA A 227 1.94 -9.93 -26.15
N PRO A 228 2.24 -8.62 -26.04
CA PRO A 228 3.35 -8.00 -26.77
C PRO A 228 4.71 -8.62 -26.44
N ALA A 229 4.93 -9.00 -25.17
CA ALA A 229 6.17 -9.67 -24.75
C ALA A 229 6.22 -11.13 -25.23
N LEU A 230 5.07 -11.80 -25.32
CA LEU A 230 4.99 -13.16 -25.86
C LEU A 230 5.23 -13.17 -27.39
N LEU A 231 4.47 -12.38 -28.15
CA LEU A 231 4.45 -12.43 -29.61
C LEU A 231 5.52 -11.53 -30.26
N GLY A 232 5.92 -10.47 -29.58
CA GLY A 232 6.77 -9.39 -30.11
C GLY A 232 5.94 -8.21 -30.56
N ARG A 233 6.37 -6.98 -30.24
CA ARG A 233 5.56 -5.76 -30.47
C ARG A 233 5.06 -5.64 -31.91
N LYS A 234 5.94 -5.84 -32.90
CA LYS A 234 5.57 -5.76 -34.32
C LYS A 234 4.51 -6.79 -34.71
N ALA A 235 4.72 -8.06 -34.36
CA ALA A 235 3.77 -9.13 -34.67
C ALA A 235 2.46 -8.97 -33.90
N PHE A 236 2.52 -8.49 -32.65
CA PHE A 236 1.35 -8.15 -31.86
C PHE A 236 0.55 -7.01 -32.51
N GLU A 237 1.18 -5.90 -32.89
CA GLU A 237 0.52 -4.76 -33.55
C GLU A 237 -0.13 -5.16 -34.88
N GLU A 238 0.52 -6.04 -35.66
CA GLU A 238 0.01 -6.54 -36.92
C GLU A 238 -1.18 -7.50 -36.72
N HIS A 239 -1.06 -8.46 -35.81
CA HIS A 239 -2.06 -9.51 -35.65
C HIS A 239 -3.21 -9.12 -34.71
N SER A 240 -3.01 -8.23 -33.73
CA SER A 240 -4.07 -7.83 -32.79
C SER A 240 -5.22 -7.08 -33.48
N GLN A 241 -5.00 -6.59 -34.69
CA GLN A 241 -6.02 -5.95 -35.52
C GLN A 241 -6.82 -6.95 -36.37
N ASP A 242 -6.39 -8.21 -36.44
CA ASP A 242 -7.10 -9.27 -37.17
C ASP A 242 -8.29 -9.78 -36.34
N ALA A 243 -9.47 -9.87 -36.97
CA ALA A 243 -10.68 -10.38 -36.33
C ALA A 243 -10.53 -11.81 -35.77
N SER A 244 -9.55 -12.57 -36.26
CA SER A 244 -9.24 -13.95 -35.85
C SER A 244 -8.30 -14.03 -34.65
N PHE A 245 -7.71 -12.91 -34.21
CA PHE A 245 -6.73 -12.88 -33.12
C PHE A 245 -7.30 -13.41 -31.80
N TRP A 246 -8.50 -12.95 -31.44
CA TRP A 246 -9.18 -13.37 -30.21
C TRP A 246 -9.60 -14.84 -30.23
N PHE A 247 -10.02 -15.31 -31.40
CA PHE A 247 -10.26 -16.73 -31.62
C PHE A 247 -8.96 -17.54 -31.45
N CYS A 248 -7.85 -17.08 -32.03
CA CYS A 248 -6.55 -17.73 -31.88
C CYS A 248 -6.11 -17.84 -30.41
N ARG A 249 -6.38 -16.80 -29.60
CA ARG A 249 -6.12 -16.82 -28.16
C ARG A 249 -6.96 -17.89 -27.44
N CYS A 250 -8.27 -17.91 -27.69
CA CYS A 250 -9.16 -18.93 -27.09
C CYS A 250 -8.73 -20.36 -27.51
N TRP A 251 -8.39 -20.54 -28.78
CA TRP A 251 -7.88 -21.79 -29.31
C TRP A 251 -6.57 -22.19 -28.63
N CYS A 252 -5.64 -21.26 -28.41
CA CYS A 252 -4.38 -21.55 -27.72
C CYS A 252 -4.61 -22.03 -26.29
N LEU A 253 -5.54 -21.41 -25.55
CA LEU A 253 -5.91 -21.86 -24.21
C LEU A 253 -6.50 -23.28 -24.23
N CYS A 254 -7.43 -23.56 -25.15
CA CYS A 254 -7.94 -24.92 -25.34
C CYS A 254 -6.84 -25.92 -25.72
N ALA A 255 -5.86 -25.51 -26.51
CA ALA A 255 -4.73 -26.34 -26.93
C ALA A 255 -3.77 -26.63 -25.77
N ILE A 256 -3.48 -25.65 -24.91
CA ILE A 256 -2.70 -25.86 -23.68
C ILE A 256 -3.40 -26.87 -22.78
N ARG A 257 -4.71 -26.71 -22.57
CA ARG A 257 -5.51 -27.66 -21.77
C ARG A 257 -5.52 -29.06 -22.37
N PHE A 258 -5.70 -29.18 -23.69
CA PHE A 258 -5.62 -30.48 -24.36
C PHE A 258 -4.24 -31.13 -24.22
N GLY A 259 -3.16 -30.36 -24.41
CA GLY A 259 -1.80 -30.83 -24.17
C GLY A 259 -1.63 -31.33 -22.73
N CYS A 260 -2.19 -30.59 -21.76
CA CYS A 260 -2.17 -30.95 -20.35
C CYS A 260 -2.89 -32.28 -20.07
N CYS A 261 -4.11 -32.45 -20.58
CA CYS A 261 -4.89 -33.69 -20.51
C CYS A 261 -4.10 -34.87 -21.10
N LEU A 262 -3.56 -34.70 -22.31
CA LEU A 262 -2.77 -35.73 -22.98
C LEU A 262 -1.47 -36.11 -22.25
N ALA A 263 -0.90 -35.20 -21.47
CA ALA A 263 0.29 -35.48 -20.69
C ALA A 263 0.01 -36.38 -19.48
N ARG A 264 -1.23 -36.35 -19.00
CA ARG A 264 -1.73 -37.14 -17.86
C ARG A 264 -2.42 -38.44 -18.29
N ALA A 265 -2.87 -38.52 -19.55
CA ALA A 265 -3.46 -39.71 -20.15
C ALA A 265 -2.59 -40.96 -19.96
N ARG A 266 -3.15 -42.01 -19.34
CA ARG A 266 -2.44 -43.29 -19.08
C ARG A 266 -2.84 -44.37 -20.07
N ARG A 267 -3.98 -44.21 -20.73
CA ARG A 267 -4.57 -45.16 -21.68
C ARG A 267 -5.14 -44.42 -22.89
N PHE A 268 -5.31 -45.14 -24.01
CA PHE A 268 -5.92 -44.56 -25.21
C PHE A 268 -7.40 -44.16 -25.05
N THR A 269 -8.10 -44.72 -24.08
CA THR A 269 -9.43 -44.23 -23.68
C THR A 269 -9.37 -42.80 -23.17
N ASP A 270 -8.30 -42.44 -22.46
CA ASP A 270 -8.09 -41.10 -21.92
C ASP A 270 -7.71 -40.14 -23.06
N VAL A 271 -6.88 -40.60 -24.01
CA VAL A 271 -6.56 -39.86 -25.24
C VAL A 271 -7.82 -39.49 -26.04
N LEU A 272 -8.77 -40.43 -26.16
CA LEU A 272 -10.06 -40.18 -26.80
C LEU A 272 -10.88 -39.14 -26.01
N ARG A 273 -10.95 -39.25 -24.68
CA ARG A 273 -11.64 -38.28 -23.82
C ARG A 273 -11.03 -36.88 -23.92
N CYS A 274 -9.70 -36.77 -23.89
CA CYS A 274 -9.00 -35.52 -24.09
C CYS A 274 -9.37 -34.89 -25.44
N LEU A 275 -9.49 -35.67 -26.51
CA LEU A 275 -9.86 -35.14 -27.83
C LEU A 275 -11.31 -34.64 -27.86
N ALA A 276 -12.24 -35.35 -27.20
CA ALA A 276 -13.62 -34.90 -27.04
C ALA A 276 -13.68 -33.59 -26.23
N TYR A 277 -12.99 -33.55 -25.08
CA TYR A 277 -12.84 -32.34 -24.27
C TYR A 277 -12.30 -31.16 -25.10
N TYR A 278 -11.26 -31.40 -25.90
CA TYR A 278 -10.68 -30.37 -26.74
C TYR A 278 -11.67 -29.82 -27.76
N ARG A 279 -12.41 -30.70 -28.45
CA ARG A 279 -13.45 -30.29 -29.41
C ARG A 279 -14.58 -29.51 -28.73
N ARG A 280 -14.99 -29.92 -27.52
CA ARG A 280 -15.97 -29.19 -26.69
C ARG A 280 -15.43 -27.82 -26.27
N CYS A 281 -14.17 -27.72 -25.85
CA CYS A 281 -13.51 -26.45 -25.54
C CYS A 281 -13.51 -25.51 -26.74
N LEU A 282 -13.15 -26.02 -27.93
CA LEU A 282 -13.20 -25.22 -29.17
C LEU A 282 -14.62 -24.76 -29.50
N ARG A 283 -15.66 -25.58 -29.29
CA ARG A 283 -17.06 -25.14 -29.43
C ARG A 283 -17.40 -23.98 -28.49
N ARG A 284 -16.88 -23.98 -27.25
CA ARG A 284 -17.06 -22.87 -26.30
C ARG A 284 -16.47 -21.56 -26.81
N CYS A 285 -15.37 -21.60 -27.56
CA CYS A 285 -14.84 -20.40 -28.25
C CYS A 285 -15.81 -19.78 -29.27
N PHE A 286 -16.86 -20.50 -29.68
CA PHE A 286 -17.89 -20.04 -30.63
C PHE A 286 -19.29 -19.88 -30.00
N GLN A 287 -19.41 -19.98 -28.67
CA GLN A 287 -20.68 -19.71 -27.99
C GLN A 287 -21.07 -18.22 -28.05
N PRO A 288 -22.37 -17.88 -27.92
CA PRO A 288 -22.82 -16.49 -27.85
C PRO A 288 -22.08 -15.68 -26.77
N LEU A 289 -22.03 -14.36 -26.96
CA LEU A 289 -21.49 -13.45 -25.95
C LEU A 289 -22.18 -13.69 -24.61
N THR A 290 -21.37 -13.95 -23.60
CA THR A 290 -21.78 -14.22 -22.22
C THR A 290 -21.23 -13.12 -21.33
N CYS A 291 -22.13 -12.52 -20.57
CA CYS A 291 -21.83 -11.54 -19.54
C CYS A 291 -22.45 -12.03 -18.23
N ASP A 292 -21.65 -12.08 -17.18
CA ASP A 292 -22.10 -12.42 -15.83
C ASP A 292 -21.28 -11.64 -14.80
N ILE A 293 -21.93 -11.17 -13.73
CA ILE A 293 -21.26 -10.49 -12.63
C ILE A 293 -21.46 -11.36 -11.40
N ALA A 294 -20.37 -12.00 -10.96
CA ALA A 294 -20.38 -12.92 -9.83
C ALA A 294 -20.25 -12.17 -8.49
N ARG A 295 -19.46 -11.09 -8.48
CA ARG A 295 -19.27 -10.20 -7.31
C ARG A 295 -19.18 -8.74 -7.77
N PRO A 296 -19.85 -7.79 -7.10
CA PRO A 296 -20.84 -7.93 -6.02
C PRO A 296 -22.01 -8.85 -6.39
N ALA A 297 -22.61 -9.53 -5.40
CA ALA A 297 -23.86 -10.24 -5.61
C ALA A 297 -25.06 -9.26 -5.57
N MET A 298 -26.17 -9.67 -6.18
CA MET A 298 -27.39 -8.85 -6.22
C MET A 298 -27.90 -8.54 -4.80
N THR A 299 -28.18 -7.26 -4.54
CA THR A 299 -28.60 -6.71 -3.23
C THR A 299 -27.61 -6.91 -2.08
N GLU A 300 -26.37 -7.30 -2.38
CA GLU A 300 -25.32 -7.44 -1.38
C GLU A 300 -24.89 -6.08 -0.82
N CYS A 301 -24.49 -6.07 0.44
CA CYS A 301 -23.77 -4.98 1.06
C CYS A 301 -22.26 -5.30 0.99
N VAL A 302 -21.56 -4.69 0.04
CA VAL A 302 -20.16 -5.01 -0.28
C VAL A 302 -19.19 -4.06 0.40
N ASP A 303 -18.13 -4.63 0.97
CA ASP A 303 -17.07 -3.91 1.63
C ASP A 303 -16.24 -3.05 0.65
N GLU A 304 -16.10 -1.77 0.97
CA GLU A 304 -15.13 -0.87 0.35
C GLU A 304 -13.72 -1.26 0.82
N ASN A 305 -12.86 -1.68 -0.11
CA ASN A 305 -11.55 -2.25 0.20
C ASN A 305 -10.43 -1.50 -0.53
N PHE A 306 -9.24 -1.51 0.06
CA PHE A 306 -8.04 -1.00 -0.60
C PHE A 306 -7.40 -2.08 -1.47
N PHE A 307 -7.21 -1.77 -2.76
CA PHE A 307 -6.59 -2.65 -3.73
C PHE A 307 -5.20 -2.13 -4.09
N SER A 308 -4.17 -2.82 -3.61
CA SER A 308 -2.77 -2.39 -3.78
C SER A 308 -2.28 -2.44 -5.24
N GLY A 309 -2.83 -3.33 -6.07
CA GLY A 309 -2.50 -3.43 -7.50
C GLY A 309 -2.84 -2.16 -8.28
N PRO A 310 -4.11 -1.76 -8.35
CA PRO A 310 -4.53 -0.49 -8.96
C PRO A 310 -4.30 0.74 -8.05
N ASN A 311 -3.88 0.54 -6.79
CA ASN A 311 -3.65 1.57 -5.78
C ASN A 311 -4.85 2.52 -5.58
N LEU A 312 -6.02 1.94 -5.29
CA LEU A 312 -7.27 2.67 -5.05
C LEU A 312 -8.06 2.06 -3.89
N LEU A 313 -8.96 2.85 -3.30
CA LEU A 313 -10.00 2.38 -2.39
C LEU A 313 -11.32 2.30 -3.18
N GLY A 314 -11.99 1.16 -3.14
CA GLY A 314 -13.13 0.92 -4.01
C GLY A 314 -13.81 -0.43 -3.82
N VAL A 315 -14.54 -0.84 -4.86
CA VAL A 315 -15.22 -2.15 -4.93
C VAL A 315 -14.69 -2.93 -6.13
N GLU A 316 -14.28 -4.18 -5.93
CA GLU A 316 -13.93 -5.09 -7.02
C GLU A 316 -15.19 -5.61 -7.72
N ILE A 317 -15.18 -5.59 -9.04
CA ILE A 317 -16.20 -6.19 -9.90
C ILE A 317 -15.56 -7.43 -10.53
N ALA A 318 -16.08 -8.61 -10.21
CA ALA A 318 -15.61 -9.89 -10.71
C ALA A 318 -16.75 -10.67 -11.38
N GLY A 319 -16.44 -11.42 -12.42
CA GLY A 319 -17.43 -12.14 -13.21
C GLY A 319 -16.86 -12.75 -14.48
N THR A 320 -17.72 -12.89 -15.49
CA THR A 320 -17.42 -13.54 -16.75
C THR A 320 -17.74 -12.61 -17.94
N ALA A 321 -16.77 -12.44 -18.83
CA ALA A 321 -16.88 -11.68 -20.07
C ALA A 321 -16.21 -12.47 -21.21
N VAL A 322 -17.00 -13.28 -21.91
CA VAL A 322 -16.51 -14.20 -22.96
C VAL A 322 -17.50 -14.31 -24.13
N GLY A 323 -17.08 -14.97 -25.21
CA GLY A 323 -17.93 -15.41 -26.31
C GLY A 323 -17.26 -15.32 -27.66
N ALA A 324 -17.98 -15.77 -28.70
CA ALA A 324 -17.52 -15.76 -30.07
C ALA A 324 -17.22 -14.34 -30.55
N PHE A 325 -16.01 -14.14 -31.10
CA PHE A 325 -15.54 -12.84 -31.61
C PHE A 325 -15.61 -11.72 -30.57
N CYS A 326 -15.62 -12.06 -29.28
CA CYS A 326 -15.54 -11.08 -28.22
C CYS A 326 -14.28 -10.24 -28.43
N ASP A 327 -14.49 -8.93 -28.58
CA ASP A 327 -13.45 -7.95 -28.81
C ASP A 327 -13.02 -7.29 -27.49
N HIS A 328 -13.98 -6.71 -26.77
CA HIS A 328 -13.76 -6.12 -25.45
C HIS A 328 -15.03 -6.16 -24.60
N TYR A 329 -14.91 -5.81 -23.32
CA TYR A 329 -16.06 -5.49 -22.47
C TYR A 329 -15.91 -4.10 -21.84
N THR A 330 -17.05 -3.51 -21.49
CA THR A 330 -17.12 -2.28 -20.70
C THR A 330 -17.86 -2.53 -19.40
N LEU A 331 -17.53 -1.70 -18.41
CA LEU A 331 -18.13 -1.63 -17.10
C LEU A 331 -18.59 -0.20 -16.95
N GLU A 332 -19.85 -0.04 -16.62
CA GLU A 332 -20.47 1.26 -16.41
C GLU A 332 -21.25 1.19 -15.12
N TRP A 333 -21.42 2.33 -14.46
CA TRP A 333 -22.23 2.39 -13.26
C TRP A 333 -23.18 3.59 -13.29
N LYS A 334 -24.24 3.48 -12.51
CA LYS A 334 -25.16 4.59 -12.20
C LYS A 334 -25.67 4.46 -10.77
N PRO A 335 -26.21 5.52 -10.16
CA PRO A 335 -26.96 5.36 -8.92
C PRO A 335 -28.13 4.39 -9.11
N ALA A 336 -28.36 3.51 -8.14
CA ALA A 336 -29.42 2.51 -8.23
C ALA A 336 -30.80 3.17 -8.42
N GLY A 337 -31.62 2.61 -9.31
CA GLY A 337 -32.95 3.15 -9.65
C GLY A 337 -32.98 4.37 -10.58
N TRP A 338 -31.82 4.90 -11.00
CA TRP A 338 -31.77 6.00 -11.97
C TRP A 338 -31.91 5.50 -13.42
N ALA A 339 -32.19 6.41 -14.36
CA ALA A 339 -32.44 6.09 -15.77
C ALA A 339 -31.18 5.57 -16.49
N ASP A 340 -31.33 4.73 -17.50
CA ASP A 340 -30.19 4.15 -18.25
C ASP A 340 -29.34 5.19 -19.00
N SER A 341 -29.84 6.40 -19.24
CA SER A 341 -29.04 7.49 -19.81
C SER A 341 -27.99 8.05 -18.85
N THR A 342 -27.95 7.61 -17.58
CA THR A 342 -27.01 8.07 -16.56
C THR A 342 -25.84 7.13 -16.29
N TYR A 343 -25.72 6.03 -17.04
CA TYR A 343 -24.52 5.19 -16.95
C TYR A 343 -23.26 5.98 -17.31
N THR A 344 -22.19 5.78 -16.54
CA THR A 344 -20.88 6.40 -16.72
C THR A 344 -19.76 5.38 -16.47
N GLN A 345 -18.62 5.59 -17.12
CA GLN A 345 -17.38 4.83 -16.89
C GLN A 345 -16.42 5.57 -15.94
N VAL A 346 -16.79 6.77 -15.49
CA VAL A 346 -15.94 7.59 -14.61
C VAL A 346 -15.67 6.85 -13.30
N GLY A 347 -14.40 6.69 -12.93
CA GLY A 347 -13.99 5.95 -11.73
C GLY A 347 -13.86 4.43 -11.93
N ILE A 348 -14.14 3.90 -13.13
CA ILE A 348 -13.84 2.50 -13.44
C ILE A 348 -12.36 2.37 -13.79
N VAL A 349 -11.70 1.41 -13.15
CA VAL A 349 -10.30 1.05 -13.41
C VAL A 349 -10.26 -0.40 -13.88
N TYR A 350 -9.74 -0.64 -15.08
CA TYR A 350 -9.57 -2.00 -15.62
C TYR A 350 -8.22 -2.60 -15.22
N PRO A 351 -8.11 -3.93 -15.14
CA PRO A 351 -6.83 -4.60 -15.05
C PRO A 351 -5.89 -4.14 -16.17
N GLY A 352 -4.64 -3.79 -15.82
CA GLY A 352 -3.65 -3.28 -16.78
C GLY A 352 -3.83 -1.81 -17.19
N GLY A 353 -4.87 -1.11 -16.73
CA GLY A 353 -5.07 0.33 -16.95
C GLY A 353 -5.57 0.71 -18.36
N ALA A 354 -6.07 -0.25 -19.13
CA ALA A 354 -6.69 -0.02 -20.43
C ALA A 354 -8.04 0.72 -20.29
N PRO A 355 -8.54 1.41 -21.34
CA PRO A 355 -9.84 2.09 -21.32
C PRO A 355 -11.04 1.13 -21.33
N THR A 356 -10.83 -0.13 -21.71
CA THR A 356 -11.83 -1.20 -21.72
C THR A 356 -11.18 -2.50 -21.26
N GLY A 357 -12.01 -3.47 -20.87
CA GLY A 357 -11.55 -4.76 -20.41
C GLY A 357 -11.37 -5.78 -21.55
N PRO A 358 -10.35 -6.65 -21.50
CA PRO A 358 -10.09 -7.64 -22.54
C PRO A 358 -11.00 -8.87 -22.42
N CYS A 359 -11.44 -9.42 -23.54
CA CYS A 359 -12.27 -10.63 -23.53
C CYS A 359 -11.56 -11.88 -23.00
N GLY A 360 -12.34 -12.86 -22.54
CA GLY A 360 -11.83 -14.13 -22.02
C GLY A 360 -11.68 -14.18 -20.50
N VAL A 361 -12.40 -13.32 -19.76
CA VAL A 361 -12.45 -13.38 -18.29
C VAL A 361 -13.52 -14.37 -17.88
N ILE A 362 -13.18 -15.39 -17.08
CA ILE A 362 -14.12 -16.36 -16.54
C ILE A 362 -13.95 -16.36 -15.02
N ASN A 363 -15.03 -16.04 -14.31
CA ASN A 363 -15.05 -15.97 -12.84
C ASN A 363 -13.84 -15.21 -12.25
N GLY A 364 -13.45 -14.10 -12.88
CA GLY A 364 -12.24 -13.35 -12.55
C GLY A 364 -12.51 -11.85 -12.43
N THR A 365 -11.50 -11.09 -12.03
CA THR A 365 -11.61 -9.63 -11.89
C THR A 365 -11.86 -8.96 -13.25
N LEU A 366 -12.99 -8.26 -13.36
CA LEU A 366 -13.37 -7.45 -14.51
C LEU A 366 -12.89 -5.99 -14.35
N GLY A 367 -12.75 -5.51 -13.12
CA GLY A 367 -12.23 -4.18 -12.81
C GLY A 367 -12.60 -3.72 -11.42
N TRP A 368 -12.37 -2.44 -11.14
CA TRP A 368 -12.68 -1.82 -9.87
C TRP A 368 -13.46 -0.53 -10.08
N LEU A 369 -14.38 -0.25 -9.17
CA LEU A 369 -15.04 1.04 -9.04
C LEU A 369 -14.32 1.84 -7.94
N ASP A 370 -13.58 2.88 -8.31
CA ASP A 370 -12.92 3.82 -7.39
C ASP A 370 -13.96 4.71 -6.71
N THR A 371 -14.05 4.58 -5.41
CA THR A 371 -15.03 5.26 -4.57
C THR A 371 -14.46 6.46 -3.82
N THR A 372 -13.17 6.77 -4.03
CA THR A 372 -12.45 7.86 -3.38
C THR A 372 -12.20 9.05 -4.29
N SER A 373 -11.77 8.80 -5.54
CA SER A 373 -11.55 9.90 -6.49
C SER A 373 -12.85 10.46 -7.06
N GLN A 374 -13.96 9.72 -6.94
CA GLN A 374 -15.26 10.06 -7.49
C GLN A 374 -16.36 10.06 -6.41
N ASP A 375 -17.37 10.91 -6.61
CA ASP A 375 -18.57 10.94 -5.77
C ASP A 375 -19.54 9.81 -6.18
N VAL A 376 -19.13 8.57 -5.90
CA VAL A 376 -19.94 7.38 -6.13
C VAL A 376 -21.03 7.32 -5.05
N PRO A 377 -22.32 7.11 -5.37
CA PRO A 377 -23.39 6.96 -4.40
C PRO A 377 -23.27 5.63 -3.63
N ASP A 378 -23.97 5.52 -2.51
CA ASP A 378 -23.89 4.31 -1.67
C ASP A 378 -24.68 3.11 -2.23
N SER A 379 -25.61 3.35 -3.15
CA SER A 379 -26.37 2.31 -3.84
C SER A 379 -26.12 2.44 -5.34
N VAL A 380 -25.56 1.39 -5.95
CA VAL A 380 -25.00 1.43 -7.30
C VAL A 380 -25.58 0.29 -8.14
N THR A 381 -25.94 0.60 -9.38
CA THR A 381 -26.13 -0.39 -10.44
C THR A 381 -24.86 -0.41 -11.29
N VAL A 382 -24.20 -1.56 -11.39
CA VAL A 382 -23.11 -1.79 -12.37
C VAL A 382 -23.69 -2.56 -13.55
N ARG A 383 -23.29 -2.15 -14.76
CA ARG A 383 -23.59 -2.82 -16.03
C ARG A 383 -22.28 -3.30 -16.65
N LEU A 384 -22.22 -4.60 -16.94
CA LEU A 384 -21.19 -5.21 -17.78
C LEU A 384 -21.78 -5.37 -19.18
N CYS A 385 -21.13 -4.81 -20.20
CA CYS A 385 -21.47 -5.04 -21.59
C CYS A 385 -20.29 -5.69 -22.32
N VAL A 386 -20.55 -6.83 -22.96
CA VAL A 386 -19.57 -7.59 -23.73
C VAL A 386 -19.84 -7.35 -25.20
N PHE A 387 -18.82 -6.92 -25.93
CA PHE A 387 -18.90 -6.54 -27.34
C PHE A 387 -18.18 -7.58 -28.21
N ALA A 388 -18.82 -7.96 -29.31
CA ALA A 388 -18.16 -8.70 -30.37
C ALA A 388 -17.59 -7.74 -31.41
N SER A 389 -16.55 -8.16 -32.13
CA SER A 389 -16.04 -7.46 -33.31
C SER A 389 -17.10 -7.36 -34.42
N THR A 390 -18.12 -8.23 -34.38
CA THR A 390 -19.30 -8.20 -35.25
C THR A 390 -20.55 -8.64 -34.48
N GLY A 391 -21.62 -7.84 -34.51
CA GLY A 391 -22.92 -8.19 -33.92
C GLY A 391 -23.37 -7.25 -32.80
N ALA A 392 -24.45 -7.63 -32.10
CA ALA A 392 -24.95 -6.90 -30.94
C ALA A 392 -24.17 -7.27 -29.67
N SER A 393 -24.00 -6.32 -28.75
CA SER A 393 -23.45 -6.56 -27.43
C SER A 393 -24.44 -7.29 -26.53
N THR A 394 -23.94 -8.11 -25.62
CA THR A 394 -24.74 -8.68 -24.51
C THR A 394 -24.37 -7.95 -23.23
N CYS A 395 -25.37 -7.48 -22.47
CA CYS A 395 -25.14 -6.81 -21.19
C CYS A 395 -25.87 -7.50 -20.05
N CYS A 396 -25.25 -7.51 -18.87
CA CYS A 396 -25.85 -7.89 -17.59
C CYS A 396 -25.64 -6.77 -16.58
N LEU A 397 -26.39 -6.82 -15.48
CA LEU A 397 -26.34 -5.80 -14.45
C LEU A 397 -26.38 -6.43 -13.07
N VAL A 398 -25.84 -5.70 -12.10
CA VAL A 398 -26.00 -6.00 -10.68
C VAL A 398 -26.25 -4.72 -9.89
N ASP A 399 -27.18 -4.80 -8.95
CA ASP A 399 -27.44 -3.76 -7.97
C ASP A 399 -26.85 -4.18 -6.63
N PHE A 400 -26.11 -3.29 -5.97
CA PHE A 400 -25.55 -3.53 -4.64
C PHE A 400 -25.42 -2.23 -3.84
N GLN A 401 -25.19 -2.38 -2.54
CA GLN A 401 -24.85 -1.27 -1.65
C GLN A 401 -23.37 -1.33 -1.28
N ILE A 402 -22.76 -0.16 -1.14
CA ILE A 402 -21.37 -0.03 -0.71
C ILE A 402 -21.36 0.20 0.80
N PHE A 403 -20.79 -0.74 1.54
CA PHE A 403 -20.41 -0.54 2.91
C PHE A 403 -19.13 0.30 2.97
N ARG A 404 -19.26 1.53 3.47
CA ARG A 404 -18.14 2.47 3.53
C ARG A 404 -17.26 2.13 4.71
N GLN A 405 -15.98 1.92 4.47
CA GLN A 405 -14.97 1.64 5.48
C GLN A 405 -13.90 2.72 5.44
N ARG A 406 -14.23 3.92 5.91
CA ARG A 406 -13.35 5.07 5.80
C ARG A 406 -12.65 5.35 7.12
N VAL A 407 -11.62 4.54 7.37
CA VAL A 407 -10.84 4.51 8.61
C VAL A 407 -9.38 4.78 8.29
N TRP A 408 -8.87 5.95 8.69
CA TRP A 408 -7.45 6.31 8.55
C TRP A 408 -7.04 7.48 9.44
N ILE A 409 -5.75 7.54 9.76
CA ILE A 409 -5.08 8.69 10.35
C ILE A 409 -4.48 9.52 9.21
N ALA A 410 -5.05 10.69 8.95
CA ALA A 410 -4.66 11.55 7.83
C ALA A 410 -3.39 12.36 8.12
N ASN A 411 -3.24 12.85 9.36
CA ASN A 411 -2.05 13.59 9.80
C ASN A 411 -2.02 13.73 11.32
N VAL A 412 -0.84 14.08 11.85
CA VAL A 412 -0.69 14.56 13.23
C VAL A 412 -0.18 15.99 13.14
N GLU A 413 -0.91 16.93 13.72
CA GLU A 413 -0.58 18.36 13.71
C GLU A 413 -0.28 18.92 12.31
N GLY A 414 -1.05 18.48 11.30
CA GLY A 414 -0.90 18.90 9.92
C GLY A 414 0.24 18.21 9.15
N VAL A 415 0.98 17.29 9.78
CA VAL A 415 2.04 16.51 9.12
C VAL A 415 1.48 15.16 8.66
N PRO A 416 1.38 14.91 7.34
CA PRO A 416 0.80 13.67 6.82
C PRO A 416 1.80 12.51 6.79
N PRO A 417 1.31 11.26 6.75
CA PRO A 417 2.15 10.09 6.47
C PRO A 417 2.59 10.04 5.00
N SER A 418 3.81 9.57 4.76
CA SER A 418 4.38 9.38 3.42
C SER A 418 4.95 7.96 3.28
N PRO A 419 4.76 7.26 2.14
CA PRO A 419 4.26 7.77 0.85
C PRO A 419 2.74 7.94 0.74
N SER A 420 1.95 7.33 1.62
CA SER A 420 0.48 7.40 1.59
C SER A 420 -0.10 7.05 2.96
N ILE A 421 -1.30 7.57 3.26
CA ILE A 421 -2.10 7.23 4.45
C ILE A 421 -2.49 5.74 4.52
N LEU A 422 -2.50 5.04 3.38
CA LEU A 422 -2.94 3.63 3.31
C LEU A 422 -1.78 2.65 3.49
N VAL A 423 -0.57 3.13 3.79
CA VAL A 423 0.62 2.30 3.98
C VAL A 423 0.92 2.20 5.49
N PRO A 424 0.76 1.01 6.12
CA PRO A 424 0.94 0.82 7.57
C PRO A 424 2.33 1.19 8.10
N THR A 425 3.34 1.19 7.22
CA THR A 425 4.72 1.55 7.53
C THR A 425 5.06 3.01 7.25
N ALA A 426 4.09 3.81 6.82
CA ALA A 426 4.31 5.21 6.53
C ALA A 426 4.66 5.97 7.82
N GLN A 427 5.65 6.84 7.70
CA GLN A 427 6.06 7.75 8.76
C GLN A 427 5.57 9.15 8.43
N LEU A 428 5.37 9.97 9.47
CA LEU A 428 4.92 11.35 9.34
C LEU A 428 6.07 12.24 8.84
N MET A 429 5.87 12.86 7.67
CA MET A 429 6.93 13.60 6.97
C MET A 429 6.51 15.01 6.56
N SER A 430 7.45 15.96 6.69
CA SER A 430 7.35 17.29 6.10
C SER A 430 8.36 17.40 4.96
N GLY A 431 7.87 17.39 3.72
CA GLY A 431 8.72 17.19 2.55
C GLY A 431 9.42 15.84 2.62
N SER A 432 10.76 15.83 2.56
CA SER A 432 11.57 14.61 2.63
C SER A 432 12.06 14.27 4.05
N ARG A 433 11.51 14.90 5.09
CA ARG A 433 12.02 14.77 6.48
C ARG A 433 10.98 14.15 7.38
N VAL A 434 11.34 13.08 8.08
CA VAL A 434 10.56 12.53 9.18
C VAL A 434 10.52 13.54 10.33
N ARG A 435 9.35 13.71 10.96
CA ARG A 435 9.14 14.63 12.08
C ARG A 435 8.91 13.85 13.38
N SER A 436 9.33 14.46 14.49
CA SER A 436 8.97 14.09 15.85
C SER A 436 7.89 15.04 16.39
N PHE A 437 7.13 14.56 17.38
CA PHE A 437 6.00 15.27 17.98
C PHE A 437 6.09 15.20 19.49
N GLY A 438 5.60 16.21 20.18
CA GLY A 438 5.66 16.25 21.63
C GLY A 438 4.46 16.93 22.23
N THR A 439 4.38 16.81 23.55
CA THR A 439 3.41 17.46 24.42
C THR A 439 1.96 17.09 24.14
N CYS A 440 1.12 18.07 23.78
CA CYS A 440 -0.28 17.93 23.45
C CYS A 440 -0.44 17.94 21.92
N VAL A 441 -0.82 16.79 21.35
CA VAL A 441 -0.90 16.57 19.90
C VAL A 441 -2.34 16.32 19.44
N ARG A 442 -2.73 16.93 18.32
CA ARG A 442 -3.98 16.66 17.62
C ARG A 442 -3.75 15.66 16.52
N ILE A 443 -4.60 14.64 16.49
CA ILE A 443 -4.56 13.58 15.49
C ILE A 443 -5.79 13.78 14.60
N PHE A 444 -5.57 13.97 13.30
CA PHE A 444 -6.64 14.16 12.34
C PHE A 444 -6.79 12.92 11.49
N GLY A 445 -8.01 12.61 11.11
CA GLY A 445 -8.29 11.48 10.24
C GLY A 445 -9.77 11.26 10.06
N ARG A 446 -10.11 10.08 9.55
CA ARG A 446 -11.49 9.65 9.37
C ARG A 446 -11.73 8.39 10.17
N ALA A 447 -12.76 8.41 11.00
CA ALA A 447 -13.18 7.28 11.82
C ALA A 447 -14.67 7.02 11.55
N TRP A 448 -14.96 6.42 10.39
CA TRP A 448 -16.34 6.22 9.98
C TRP A 448 -16.55 4.94 9.19
N VAL A 449 -17.57 4.18 9.62
CA VAL A 449 -18.10 3.03 8.90
C VAL A 449 -19.62 3.15 8.82
N GLY A 450 -20.21 2.74 7.69
CA GLY A 450 -21.65 2.97 7.50
C GLY A 450 -22.23 2.56 6.17
N ARG A 451 -23.50 2.97 5.98
CA ARG A 451 -24.30 2.90 4.75
C ARG A 451 -24.92 1.55 4.41
N CYS A 452 -24.66 0.53 5.22
CA CYS A 452 -25.43 -0.70 5.19
C CYS A 452 -26.32 -0.85 6.42
N PRO A 453 -27.51 -1.47 6.28
CA PRO A 453 -28.39 -1.75 7.40
C PRO A 453 -27.67 -2.51 8.52
N GLY A 454 -27.76 -2.00 9.75
CA GLY A 454 -27.18 -2.65 10.94
C GLY A 454 -25.66 -2.53 11.08
N LYS A 455 -24.97 -1.85 10.14
CA LYS A 455 -23.55 -1.56 10.21
C LYS A 455 -23.32 -0.04 10.23
N GLU A 456 -23.39 0.56 11.40
CA GLU A 456 -23.01 1.96 11.65
C GLU A 456 -21.89 2.00 12.71
N ILE A 457 -21.09 3.06 12.74
CA ILE A 457 -20.08 3.25 13.79
C ILE A 457 -20.72 3.25 15.20
N SER A 458 -20.13 2.50 16.12
CA SER A 458 -20.49 2.47 17.54
C SER A 458 -19.44 3.17 18.42
N ARG A 459 -18.15 3.01 18.08
CA ARG A 459 -16.99 3.56 18.80
C ARG A 459 -15.82 3.78 17.85
N TYR A 460 -14.96 4.74 18.19
CA TYR A 460 -13.56 4.69 17.74
C TYR A 460 -12.59 4.86 18.91
N THR A 461 -11.42 4.25 18.76
CA THR A 461 -10.34 4.26 19.74
C THR A 461 -9.04 4.59 19.02
N LEU A 462 -8.32 5.59 19.50
CA LEU A 462 -6.90 5.76 19.18
C LEU A 462 -6.09 5.00 20.22
N ALA A 463 -5.19 4.15 19.76
CA ALA A 463 -4.28 3.40 20.62
C ALA A 463 -2.83 3.60 20.17
N TYR A 464 -1.89 3.32 21.05
CA TYR A 464 -0.48 3.28 20.70
C TYR A 464 0.17 1.96 21.13
N GLN A 465 1.27 1.63 20.47
CA GLN A 465 2.20 0.59 20.89
C GLN A 465 3.65 1.07 20.72
N PRO A 466 4.58 0.76 21.65
CA PRO A 466 6.00 1.04 21.46
C PRO A 466 6.58 0.29 20.26
N GLY A 467 7.48 0.96 19.53
CA GLY A 467 8.13 0.43 18.33
C GLY A 467 7.30 0.58 17.06
N PHE A 468 7.89 0.17 15.95
CA PHE A 468 7.27 0.20 14.62
C PHE A 468 6.67 -1.15 14.27
N VAL A 469 5.40 -1.30 14.61
CA VAL A 469 4.57 -2.47 14.34
C VAL A 469 3.85 -2.29 13.01
N THR A 470 3.71 -3.39 12.26
CA THR A 470 3.08 -3.39 10.92
C THR A 470 1.74 -4.12 10.87
N ASP A 471 1.43 -4.93 11.87
CA ASP A 471 0.16 -5.64 11.98
C ASP A 471 -0.72 -4.98 13.06
N PRO A 472 -1.87 -4.37 12.69
CA PRO A 472 -2.76 -3.70 13.63
C PRO A 472 -3.46 -4.65 14.61
N THR A 473 -3.46 -5.97 14.33
CA THR A 473 -4.15 -7.00 15.13
C THR A 473 -3.24 -7.69 16.14
N LEU A 474 -1.91 -7.56 15.98
CA LEU A 474 -0.92 -8.16 16.87
C LEU A 474 -0.37 -7.15 17.87
N GLY A 475 -0.06 -7.61 19.08
CA GLY A 475 0.56 -6.82 20.14
C GLY A 475 -0.39 -6.29 21.20
N THR A 476 0.17 -5.59 22.18
CA THR A 476 -0.59 -5.00 23.29
C THR A 476 -0.80 -3.51 23.02
N TRP A 477 -1.96 -3.19 22.48
CA TRP A 477 -2.38 -1.82 22.17
C TRP A 477 -2.91 -1.13 23.42
N THR A 478 -2.36 0.04 23.73
CA THR A 478 -2.81 0.86 24.87
C THR A 478 -3.75 1.95 24.37
N PRO A 479 -5.04 1.97 24.80
CA PRO A 479 -5.98 3.01 24.39
C PRO A 479 -5.56 4.39 24.87
N ALA A 480 -5.21 5.26 23.94
CA ALA A 480 -4.76 6.64 24.15
C ALA A 480 -5.92 7.63 24.14
N TRP A 481 -6.95 7.35 23.35
CA TRP A 481 -8.19 8.12 23.19
C TRP A 481 -9.38 7.21 22.88
N GLN A 482 -10.59 7.55 23.34
CA GLN A 482 -11.81 6.82 23.00
C GLN A 482 -13.02 7.76 22.88
N VAL A 483 -13.87 7.49 21.89
CA VAL A 483 -15.17 8.14 21.72
C VAL A 483 -16.24 7.09 21.43
N ASP A 484 -17.30 7.14 22.24
CA ASP A 484 -18.47 6.26 22.13
C ASP A 484 -19.69 7.01 21.57
N TYR A 485 -20.49 6.37 20.71
CA TYR A 485 -21.75 6.90 20.17
C TYR A 485 -22.97 6.21 20.81
N ILE A 486 -23.18 6.48 22.11
CA ILE A 486 -24.13 5.77 22.97
C ILE A 486 -25.56 6.31 22.82
N THR A 487 -25.71 7.64 22.78
CA THR A 487 -27.03 8.29 22.77
C THR A 487 -27.50 8.62 21.33
N PRO A 488 -28.81 8.79 21.10
CA PRO A 488 -29.30 9.29 19.82
C PRO A 488 -28.80 10.70 19.45
N LEU A 489 -28.43 11.53 20.44
CA LEU A 489 -27.90 12.87 20.19
C LEU A 489 -26.42 12.80 19.75
N GLN A 490 -25.63 11.92 20.36
CA GLN A 490 -24.27 11.61 19.90
C GLN A 490 -24.26 11.03 18.49
N ARG A 491 -25.16 10.07 18.17
CA ARG A 491 -25.26 9.48 16.83
C ARG A 491 -25.59 10.49 15.73
N LYS A 492 -26.26 11.60 16.04
CA LYS A 492 -26.50 12.68 15.07
C LYS A 492 -25.26 13.48 14.71
N GLU A 493 -24.20 13.41 15.53
CA GLU A 493 -22.93 14.10 15.30
C GLU A 493 -21.85 13.20 14.71
N ILE A 494 -22.19 11.97 14.28
CA ILE A 494 -21.27 11.08 13.56
C ILE A 494 -20.66 11.86 12.38
N ARG A 495 -19.33 11.95 12.36
CA ARG A 495 -18.57 12.64 11.31
C ARG A 495 -18.30 11.68 10.17
N THR A 496 -18.73 12.04 8.96
CA THR A 496 -18.43 11.31 7.72
C THR A 496 -17.23 11.88 6.96
N GLU A 497 -16.72 13.02 7.39
CA GLU A 497 -15.55 13.72 6.83
C GLU A 497 -14.35 13.62 7.78
N GLU A 498 -13.18 14.06 7.33
CA GLU A 498 -12.00 14.14 8.20
C GLU A 498 -12.22 15.16 9.31
N PHE A 499 -11.80 14.81 10.53
CA PHE A 499 -11.94 15.66 11.71
C PHE A 499 -10.83 15.36 12.73
N ASP A 500 -10.82 16.11 13.83
CA ASP A 500 -9.92 15.90 14.96
C ASP A 500 -10.35 14.67 15.77
N LEU A 501 -9.62 13.57 15.62
CA LEU A 501 -9.83 12.29 16.30
C LEU A 501 -9.50 12.35 17.80
N THR A 502 -8.86 13.42 18.26
CA THR A 502 -8.62 13.73 19.66
C THR A 502 -9.67 14.68 20.23
N SER A 503 -10.92 14.64 19.74
CA SER A 503 -12.03 15.44 20.28
C SER A 503 -12.68 14.81 21.53
N CYS A 504 -13.19 15.62 22.45
CA CYS A 504 -14.04 15.16 23.56
C CYS A 504 -15.52 15.51 23.33
N TRP A 505 -16.44 14.73 23.90
CA TRP A 505 -17.85 15.13 23.97
C TRP A 505 -18.06 16.33 24.88
N ALA A 506 -18.87 17.28 24.42
CA ALA A 506 -19.36 18.41 25.18
C ALA A 506 -20.85 18.65 24.93
N TYR A 507 -21.54 19.14 25.96
CA TYR A 507 -22.94 19.57 25.89
C TYR A 507 -23.00 21.04 25.48
N THR A 508 -23.68 21.33 24.37
CA THR A 508 -23.88 22.69 23.86
C THR A 508 -25.38 22.97 23.71
N PRO A 509 -26.02 23.78 24.57
CA PRO A 509 -27.42 24.13 24.38
C PRO A 509 -27.57 25.07 23.17
N VAL A 510 -28.41 24.69 22.21
CA VAL A 510 -28.69 25.52 21.01
C VAL A 510 -29.93 26.36 21.27
N VAL A 511 -29.77 27.68 21.26
CA VAL A 511 -30.90 28.64 21.35
C VAL A 511 -31.58 28.73 19.98
N LEU A 512 -32.87 28.47 19.92
CA LEU A 512 -33.64 28.54 18.68
C LEU A 512 -34.01 30.00 18.34
N PRO A 513 -33.98 30.39 17.05
CA PRO A 513 -34.32 31.74 16.63
C PRO A 513 -35.80 32.06 16.83
N SER A 514 -36.10 33.23 17.38
CA SER A 514 -37.47 33.77 17.49
C SER A 514 -37.70 34.81 16.40
N PRO A 515 -38.76 34.75 15.57
CA PRO A 515 -39.82 33.72 15.46
C PRO A 515 -39.43 32.54 14.51
N PRO A 516 -40.10 31.36 14.55
CA PRO A 516 -41.37 31.02 15.21
C PRO A 516 -41.25 30.40 16.62
N PHE A 517 -40.03 30.19 17.12
CA PHE A 517 -39.83 29.59 18.45
C PHE A 517 -39.98 30.65 19.56
N PRO A 518 -40.44 30.26 20.77
CA PRO A 518 -40.42 31.14 21.93
C PRO A 518 -39.01 31.71 22.20
N PRO A 519 -38.87 32.99 22.58
CA PRO A 519 -37.58 33.56 22.95
C PRO A 519 -36.89 32.75 24.05
N GLY A 520 -35.63 32.37 23.83
CA GLY A 520 -34.82 31.64 24.80
C GLY A 520 -35.08 30.12 24.86
N LEU A 521 -35.91 29.56 23.98
CA LEU A 521 -36.05 28.11 23.86
C LEU A 521 -34.70 27.48 23.46
N THR A 522 -34.22 26.54 24.26
CA THR A 522 -32.99 25.78 23.99
C THR A 522 -33.30 24.32 23.71
N ILE A 523 -32.53 23.71 22.81
CA ILE A 523 -32.53 22.26 22.59
C ILE A 523 -31.15 21.69 22.96
N PRO A 524 -31.11 20.47 23.55
CA PRO A 524 -29.86 19.81 23.86
C PRO A 524 -29.15 19.41 22.56
N ARG A 525 -27.84 19.65 22.49
CA ARG A 525 -26.98 19.16 21.44
C ARG A 525 -25.69 18.67 22.06
N ASP A 526 -25.35 17.43 21.77
CA ASP A 526 -24.02 16.91 22.05
C ASP A 526 -23.12 17.32 20.88
N SER A 527 -21.84 17.52 21.13
CA SER A 527 -20.89 17.91 20.09
C SER A 527 -19.50 17.41 20.43
N LEU A 528 -18.78 16.91 19.44
CA LEU A 528 -17.34 16.67 19.56
C LEU A 528 -16.61 17.99 19.41
N LEU A 529 -15.92 18.42 20.48
CA LEU A 529 -15.08 19.60 20.47
C LEU A 529 -13.61 19.18 20.33
N PRO A 530 -12.86 19.75 19.36
CA PRO A 530 -11.44 19.51 19.21
C PRO A 530 -10.68 19.78 20.51
N THR A 531 -9.81 18.85 20.88
CA THR A 531 -8.79 19.02 21.91
C THR A 531 -7.53 18.31 21.42
N CYS A 532 -6.48 18.27 22.23
CA CYS A 532 -5.25 17.57 21.91
C CYS A 532 -5.03 16.45 22.91
N TRP A 533 -4.39 15.36 22.50
CA TRP A 533 -3.92 14.30 23.37
C TRP A 533 -2.57 14.67 24.00
N VAL A 534 -2.53 14.76 25.32
CA VAL A 534 -1.29 14.92 26.09
C VAL A 534 -0.52 13.60 26.07
N SER A 535 0.46 13.50 25.17
CA SER A 535 1.32 12.32 25.03
C SER A 535 2.28 12.15 26.21
N GLY A 536 2.67 13.24 26.88
CA GLY A 536 3.49 13.23 28.10
C GLY A 536 3.30 14.50 28.92
N LYS A 537 4.06 15.54 28.60
CA LYS A 537 3.92 16.87 29.25
C LYS A 537 2.93 17.76 28.50
N TYR A 538 2.36 18.76 29.17
CA TYR A 538 1.51 19.75 28.48
C TYR A 538 2.34 20.76 27.67
N SER A 539 3.56 21.02 28.14
CA SER A 539 4.54 21.91 27.52
C SER A 539 5.97 21.35 27.71
N PRO A 540 6.93 21.76 26.86
CA PRO A 540 8.31 21.27 26.85
C PRO A 540 8.98 21.20 28.23
N SER A 541 8.87 22.29 29.00
CA SER A 541 9.50 22.47 30.31
C SER A 541 8.48 22.54 31.46
N GLY A 542 7.25 22.09 31.22
CA GLY A 542 6.18 22.08 32.21
C GLY A 542 6.30 20.91 33.19
N PRO A 543 5.63 20.97 34.36
CA PRO A 543 5.47 19.79 35.19
C PRO A 543 4.74 18.69 34.39
N PRO A 544 4.94 17.40 34.73
CA PRO A 544 4.14 16.32 34.17
C PRO A 544 2.65 16.64 34.33
N SER A 545 1.93 16.64 33.21
CA SER A 545 0.48 16.77 33.21
C SER A 545 -0.16 15.47 33.65
N GLY A 546 -1.31 15.54 34.30
CA GLY A 546 -2.15 14.35 34.48
C GLY A 546 -2.78 13.90 33.16
N ALA A 547 -3.33 12.69 33.17
CA ALA A 547 -4.21 12.23 32.12
C ALA A 547 -5.40 13.19 31.92
N GLN A 548 -5.86 13.32 30.69
CA GLN A 548 -6.99 14.19 30.34
C GLN A 548 -8.30 13.42 30.53
N SER A 549 -9.30 14.09 31.11
CA SER A 549 -10.63 13.52 31.26
C SER A 549 -11.58 14.08 30.21
N CYS A 550 -12.25 13.20 29.48
CA CYS A 550 -13.36 13.53 28.58
C CYS A 550 -14.68 12.99 29.15
N ALA A 551 -15.79 13.65 28.86
CA ALA A 551 -17.11 13.05 29.09
C ALA A 551 -17.32 11.88 28.12
N VAL A 552 -17.85 10.76 28.62
CA VAL A 552 -18.34 9.66 27.77
C VAL A 552 -19.72 9.99 27.24
N ASP A 553 -20.57 10.55 28.10
CA ASP A 553 -21.87 11.10 27.77
C ASP A 553 -21.96 12.51 28.38
N PRO A 554 -22.03 13.57 27.55
CA PRO A 554 -22.04 14.93 28.05
C PRO A 554 -23.36 15.28 28.78
N GLN A 555 -24.40 14.44 28.68
CA GLN A 555 -25.66 14.58 29.42
C GLN A 555 -25.61 13.90 30.80
N ASN A 556 -24.63 13.03 31.01
CA ASN A 556 -24.40 12.36 32.29
C ASN A 556 -23.01 12.70 32.85
N PRO A 557 -22.89 13.80 33.62
CA PRO A 557 -21.59 14.32 34.07
C PRO A 557 -20.82 13.37 35.02
N GLY A 558 -21.42 12.27 35.47
CA GLY A 558 -20.75 11.26 36.29
C GLY A 558 -19.90 10.24 35.51
N THR A 559 -20.03 10.18 34.18
CA THR A 559 -19.32 9.17 33.36
C THR A 559 -18.20 9.83 32.57
N ILE A 560 -16.99 9.72 33.09
CA ILE A 560 -15.76 10.25 32.49
C ILE A 560 -14.85 9.12 32.01
N TRP A 561 -14.21 9.35 30.86
CA TRP A 561 -13.13 8.55 30.34
C TRP A 561 -11.81 9.31 30.51
N THR A 562 -10.71 8.61 30.77
CA THR A 562 -9.42 9.22 31.07
C THR A 562 -8.36 8.73 30.10
N SER A 563 -7.67 9.67 29.44
CA SER A 563 -6.63 9.39 28.47
C SER A 563 -5.45 8.65 29.08
N GLN A 564 -4.74 7.89 28.25
CA GLN A 564 -3.47 7.29 28.63
C GLN A 564 -2.35 8.07 27.95
N GLN A 565 -1.44 8.58 28.77
CA GLN A 565 -0.19 9.14 28.27
C GLN A 565 0.73 8.01 27.80
N LEU A 566 1.80 8.35 27.08
CA LEU A 566 2.86 7.40 26.77
C LEU A 566 3.51 6.89 28.07
N PRO A 567 4.02 5.64 28.08
CA PRO A 567 4.70 5.11 29.26
C PRO A 567 5.94 5.93 29.59
N PHE A 568 6.26 6.06 30.88
CA PHE A 568 7.47 6.77 31.36
C PHE A 568 8.81 6.12 30.95
N LEU A 569 8.78 5.03 30.17
CA LEU A 569 9.97 4.49 29.51
C LEU A 569 10.54 5.54 28.54
N ASN A 570 11.86 5.73 28.56
CA ASN A 570 12.56 6.74 27.76
C ASN A 570 11.95 8.14 27.87
N CYS A 571 11.48 8.50 29.07
CA CYS A 571 10.80 9.76 29.34
C CYS A 571 9.68 10.08 28.33
N GLN A 572 8.80 9.10 28.07
CA GLN A 572 7.64 9.27 27.18
C GLN A 572 8.03 9.64 25.73
N SER A 573 9.23 9.22 25.30
CA SER A 573 9.81 9.54 24.00
C SER A 573 10.26 8.27 23.29
N GLY A 574 10.38 8.31 21.96
CA GLY A 574 10.83 7.17 21.15
C GLY A 574 9.93 6.88 19.96
N ARG A 575 10.09 5.68 19.40
CA ARG A 575 9.28 5.17 18.28
C ARG A 575 7.99 4.54 18.79
N TYR A 576 6.89 4.89 18.15
CA TYR A 576 5.59 4.30 18.42
C TYR A 576 4.83 4.06 17.10
N THR A 577 3.88 3.13 17.13
CA THR A 577 2.83 3.03 16.12
C THR A 577 1.54 3.51 16.76
N LEU A 578 0.81 4.42 16.09
CA LEU A 578 -0.56 4.76 16.41
C LEU A 578 -1.50 3.83 15.65
N ARG A 579 -2.60 3.42 16.27
CA ARG A 579 -3.69 2.67 15.65
C ARG A 579 -5.00 3.42 15.84
N LEU A 580 -5.72 3.63 14.76
CA LEU A 580 -7.13 3.94 14.79
C LEU A 580 -7.91 2.62 14.67
N ASP A 581 -8.81 2.39 15.61
CA ASP A 581 -9.68 1.22 15.69
C ASP A 581 -11.13 1.71 15.71
N VAL A 582 -11.91 1.34 14.70
CA VAL A 582 -13.33 1.69 14.59
C VAL A 582 -14.15 0.43 14.75
N GLU A 583 -15.08 0.46 15.70
CA GLU A 583 -16.04 -0.62 15.98
C GLU A 583 -17.39 -0.24 15.36
N ASP A 584 -18.03 -1.17 14.66
CA ASP A 584 -19.42 -0.99 14.19
C ASP A 584 -20.45 -1.51 15.21
N THR A 585 -21.74 -1.28 14.93
CA THR A 585 -22.86 -1.74 15.75
C THR A 585 -23.04 -3.26 15.78
N ALA A 586 -22.36 -4.00 14.90
CA ALA A 586 -22.33 -5.46 14.88
C ALA A 586 -21.09 -6.04 15.61
N GLY A 587 -20.18 -5.18 16.08
CA GLY A 587 -18.96 -5.56 16.78
C GLY A 587 -17.79 -5.92 15.86
N ASN A 588 -17.86 -5.59 14.57
CA ASN A 588 -16.71 -5.73 13.67
C ASN A 588 -15.76 -4.55 13.86
N HIS A 589 -14.47 -4.79 13.61
CA HIS A 589 -13.41 -3.81 13.79
C HIS A 589 -12.67 -3.52 12.49
N TYR A 590 -12.33 -2.24 12.31
CA TYR A 590 -11.64 -1.71 11.13
C TYR A 590 -10.47 -0.84 11.58
N TYR A 591 -9.30 -1.03 10.97
CA TYR A 591 -8.05 -0.49 11.49
C TYR A 591 -7.29 0.36 10.47
N ASP A 592 -6.58 1.36 10.99
CA ASP A 592 -5.45 2.00 10.31
C ASP A 592 -4.29 2.19 11.30
N THR A 593 -3.06 2.24 10.79
CA THR A 593 -1.86 2.44 11.61
C THR A 593 -0.85 3.37 10.96
N GLN A 594 -0.22 4.23 11.77
CA GLN A 594 0.84 5.13 11.34
C GLN A 594 2.04 5.08 12.29
N GLN A 595 3.26 5.14 11.74
CA GLN A 595 4.48 5.18 12.52
C GLN A 595 4.83 6.63 12.91
N ILE A 596 5.06 6.86 14.20
CA ILE A 596 5.31 8.18 14.77
C ILE A 596 6.51 8.17 15.71
N TRP A 597 7.20 9.31 15.75
CA TRP A 597 8.23 9.59 16.74
C TRP A 597 7.70 10.58 17.78
N PHE A 598 7.86 10.24 19.05
CA PHE A 598 7.56 11.14 20.15
C PHE A 598 8.83 11.67 20.79
N ASP A 599 8.81 12.95 21.12
CA ASP A 599 9.84 13.66 21.87
C ASP A 599 9.17 14.48 22.97
N ASN A 600 9.28 13.98 24.19
CA ASN A 600 8.78 14.58 25.42
C ASN A 600 9.90 14.77 26.46
N LYS A 601 11.17 14.66 26.03
CA LYS A 601 12.33 14.95 26.89
C LYS A 601 12.41 16.44 27.18
N ASP A 602 13.16 16.82 28.20
CA ASP A 602 13.33 18.24 28.54
C ASP A 602 14.37 18.90 27.62
N ILE A 603 14.04 20.09 27.11
CA ILE A 603 15.01 20.99 26.50
C ILE A 603 15.55 21.97 27.55
N HIS A 604 16.86 22.16 27.55
CA HIS A 604 17.57 22.90 28.59
C HIS A 604 18.25 24.16 28.03
N GLY A 605 17.88 25.32 28.60
CA GLY A 605 18.47 26.61 28.28
C GLY A 605 18.70 27.44 29.55
N LYS A 606 19.94 27.85 29.78
CA LYS A 606 20.30 28.67 30.94
C LYS A 606 21.58 29.46 30.69
N ILE A 607 21.59 30.74 31.03
CA ILE A 607 22.82 31.55 31.10
C ILE A 607 23.24 31.61 32.57
N THR A 608 24.51 31.31 32.85
CA THR A 608 25.03 31.28 34.23
C THR A 608 25.88 32.51 34.56
N GLN A 609 26.68 33.00 33.61
CA GLN A 609 27.54 34.18 33.83
C GLN A 609 28.00 34.83 32.52
N ILE A 610 28.46 36.08 32.62
CA ILE A 610 29.20 36.81 31.58
C ILE A 610 30.60 37.11 32.11
N GLY A 611 31.64 36.59 31.45
CA GLY A 611 32.98 36.53 32.02
C GLY A 611 32.96 35.75 33.34
N ASN A 612 33.25 36.42 34.44
CA ASN A 612 33.16 35.88 35.81
C ASN A 612 32.01 36.51 36.63
N VAL A 613 31.05 37.18 35.97
CA VAL A 613 29.97 37.92 36.62
C VAL A 613 28.65 37.13 36.56
N PRO A 614 28.06 36.78 37.71
CA PRO A 614 26.79 36.06 37.76
C PRO A 614 25.59 36.98 37.45
N ALA A 615 24.39 36.39 37.38
CA ALA A 615 23.16 37.15 37.18
C ALA A 615 22.94 38.19 38.28
N CYS A 616 22.30 39.31 37.93
CA CYS A 616 21.98 40.42 38.82
C CYS A 616 23.20 41.13 39.44
N ASP A 617 24.40 40.91 38.91
CA ASP A 617 25.63 41.59 39.33
C ASP A 617 26.11 42.56 38.23
N THR A 618 27.26 43.21 38.45
CA THR A 618 27.75 44.30 37.60
C THR A 618 28.92 43.87 36.71
N VAL A 619 28.76 44.04 35.40
CA VAL A 619 29.84 43.93 34.41
C VAL A 619 30.47 45.30 34.22
N HIS A 620 31.75 45.41 34.57
CA HIS A 620 32.57 46.60 34.32
C HIS A 620 33.28 46.45 32.98
N LEU A 621 33.04 47.37 32.04
CA LEU A 621 33.66 47.32 30.71
C LEU A 621 35.20 47.46 30.79
N SER A 622 35.71 48.18 31.79
CA SER A 622 37.15 48.32 32.04
C SER A 622 37.89 47.01 32.32
N ASN A 623 37.17 45.95 32.76
CA ASN A 623 37.76 44.63 32.97
C ASN A 623 38.13 43.91 31.66
N PHE A 624 37.59 44.38 30.53
CA PHE A 624 37.73 43.74 29.22
C PHE A 624 38.42 44.64 28.19
N ALA A 625 38.29 45.95 28.36
CA ALA A 625 38.97 46.94 27.52
C ALA A 625 40.48 46.99 27.82
N ALA A 626 41.31 47.13 26.78
CA ALA A 626 42.72 47.48 26.95
C ALA A 626 42.87 48.92 27.47
N ASP A 627 44.04 49.27 28.01
CA ASP A 627 44.33 50.61 28.53
C ASP A 627 43.95 51.71 27.51
N GLY A 628 43.04 52.61 27.90
CA GLY A 628 42.54 53.70 27.07
C GLY A 628 41.28 53.39 26.25
N GLY A 629 40.77 52.15 26.28
CA GLY A 629 39.54 51.78 25.57
C GLY A 629 39.73 51.73 24.06
N ASP A 630 40.74 50.99 23.59
CA ASP A 630 41.00 50.80 22.17
C ASP A 630 39.85 50.04 21.49
N CYS A 631 39.12 50.74 20.61
CA CYS A 631 37.99 50.19 19.85
C CYS A 631 38.43 49.39 18.61
N THR A 632 39.73 49.33 18.28
CA THR A 632 40.24 48.55 17.14
C THR A 632 40.35 47.06 17.45
N THR A 633 40.28 46.69 18.73
CA THR A 633 40.28 45.31 19.21
C THR A 633 38.99 44.98 19.96
N PRO A 634 38.34 43.83 19.71
CA PRO A 634 37.13 43.41 20.44
C PRO A 634 37.39 43.21 21.94
N TRP A 635 36.45 43.66 22.78
CA TRP A 635 36.49 43.49 24.24
C TRP A 635 35.71 42.23 24.63
N LEU A 636 36.31 41.07 24.39
CA LEU A 636 35.60 39.79 24.44
C LEU A 636 35.29 39.34 25.87
N ALA A 637 34.01 39.06 26.15
CA ALA A 637 33.53 38.38 27.34
C ALA A 637 32.82 37.08 26.98
N GLU A 638 33.15 35.98 27.66
CA GLU A 638 32.46 34.71 27.47
C GLU A 638 31.07 34.76 28.12
N ALA A 639 30.01 34.58 27.35
CA ALA A 639 28.72 34.22 27.92
C ALA A 639 28.70 32.71 28.14
N ARG A 640 28.63 32.29 29.40
CA ARG A 640 28.63 30.88 29.79
C ARG A 640 27.24 30.41 30.19
N GLY A 641 26.94 29.16 29.88
CA GLY A 641 25.65 28.57 30.16
C GLY A 641 25.47 27.19 29.53
N ILE A 642 24.20 26.82 29.36
CA ILE A 642 23.74 25.53 28.86
C ILE A 642 22.75 25.79 27.74
N ALA A 643 22.97 25.12 26.61
CA ALA A 643 22.02 25.01 25.50
C ALA A 643 22.05 23.55 25.04
N PHE A 644 21.07 22.78 25.46
CA PHE A 644 21.13 21.33 25.39
C PHE A 644 19.75 20.73 25.16
N ASP A 645 19.69 19.78 24.24
CA ASP A 645 18.52 18.93 24.00
C ASP A 645 19.00 17.47 23.89
N GLU A 646 18.26 16.53 24.44
CA GLU A 646 18.65 15.11 24.42
C GLU A 646 18.32 14.47 23.06
N LEU A 647 19.02 13.39 22.71
CA LEU A 647 18.57 12.55 21.59
C LEU A 647 17.28 11.84 22.01
N ILE A 648 16.29 11.72 21.12
CA ILE A 648 15.08 10.93 21.38
C ILE A 648 15.49 9.48 21.74
N GLU A 649 16.36 8.90 20.93
CA GLU A 649 17.02 7.62 21.19
C GLU A 649 18.51 7.84 21.42
N GLU A 650 19.00 7.45 22.60
CA GLU A 650 20.40 7.63 22.95
C GLU A 650 21.33 6.94 21.95
N GLY A 651 22.35 7.66 21.48
CA GLY A 651 23.32 7.18 20.49
C GLY A 651 22.85 7.23 19.02
N ASN A 652 21.59 7.58 18.75
CA ASN A 652 21.08 7.77 17.40
C ASN A 652 21.13 9.24 16.99
N THR A 653 22.15 9.62 16.22
CA THR A 653 22.36 10.99 15.74
C THR A 653 21.65 11.31 14.41
N ALA A 654 20.78 10.41 13.93
CA ALA A 654 20.03 10.61 12.70
C ALA A 654 18.68 11.31 12.99
N ILE A 655 18.15 12.01 12.00
CA ILE A 655 16.79 12.58 12.06
C ILE A 655 15.77 11.42 12.04
N PRO A 656 14.72 11.43 12.87
CA PRO A 656 14.30 12.53 13.75
C PRO A 656 14.86 12.45 15.19
N SER A 657 15.73 11.48 15.50
CA SER A 657 16.27 11.31 16.86
C SER A 657 17.20 12.45 17.30
N ASP A 658 18.03 12.99 16.39
CA ASP A 658 18.69 14.29 16.60
C ASP A 658 17.94 15.37 15.81
N ASN A 659 16.96 15.96 16.48
CA ASN A 659 16.12 17.08 16.05
C ASN A 659 16.67 18.45 16.50
N TYR A 660 17.79 18.49 17.22
CA TYR A 660 18.44 19.71 17.69
C TYR A 660 19.61 20.13 16.79
N ALA A 661 20.50 19.19 16.47
CA ALA A 661 21.76 19.52 15.79
C ALA A 661 21.61 19.70 14.27
N ALA A 662 22.67 20.23 13.64
CA ALA A 662 22.78 20.21 12.19
C ALA A 662 23.21 18.80 11.71
N VAL A 663 22.30 18.06 11.08
CA VAL A 663 22.54 16.70 10.59
C VAL A 663 22.63 16.74 9.06
N GLY A 664 23.76 16.33 8.49
CA GLY A 664 23.95 16.29 7.03
C GLY A 664 23.85 17.67 6.34
N GLY A 665 24.21 18.75 7.05
CA GLY A 665 24.09 20.14 6.55
C GLY A 665 22.68 20.73 6.68
N VAL A 666 21.74 19.99 7.26
CA VAL A 666 20.39 20.45 7.52
C VAL A 666 20.26 20.89 8.98
N ILE A 667 19.96 22.16 9.19
CA ILE A 667 19.67 22.74 10.51
C ILE A 667 18.28 22.24 10.97
N GLN A 668 18.24 21.60 12.13
CA GLN A 668 17.00 21.14 12.77
C GLN A 668 16.54 22.11 13.84
N GLY A 669 17.41 22.42 14.80
CA GLY A 669 17.18 23.37 15.88
C GLY A 669 18.44 24.14 16.24
N GLY A 670 18.59 24.45 17.52
CA GLY A 670 19.78 25.06 18.07
C GLY A 670 19.49 26.04 19.19
N TYR A 671 20.33 27.08 19.27
CA TYR A 671 20.14 28.17 20.20
C TYR A 671 20.53 29.52 19.60
N ARG A 672 19.92 30.57 20.13
CA ARG A 672 20.13 31.97 19.73
C ARG A 672 20.24 32.85 20.96
N LEU A 673 20.98 33.94 20.80
CA LEU A 673 21.24 34.89 21.87
C LEU A 673 20.98 36.32 21.38
N TRP A 674 20.41 37.13 22.26
CA TRP A 674 20.22 38.56 22.05
C TRP A 674 20.60 39.34 23.30
N ILE A 675 21.04 40.57 23.11
CA ILE A 675 21.26 41.54 24.18
C ILE A 675 20.41 42.78 23.94
N LYS A 676 19.82 43.31 25.01
CA LYS A 676 19.14 44.60 24.98
C LYS A 676 19.41 45.40 26.24
N LYS A 677 19.44 46.72 26.08
CA LYS A 677 19.37 47.68 27.19
C LYS A 677 17.97 47.67 27.80
N ASP A 678 17.84 47.88 29.10
CA ASP A 678 16.55 47.92 29.77
C ASP A 678 15.63 48.99 29.15
N GLY A 679 14.37 48.63 28.92
CA GLY A 679 13.39 49.44 28.20
C GLY A 679 13.46 49.38 26.65
N ALA A 680 14.45 48.72 26.05
CA ALA A 680 14.51 48.53 24.60
C ALA A 680 13.57 47.40 24.11
N PRO A 681 13.13 47.42 22.83
CA PRO A 681 12.24 46.40 22.26
C PRO A 681 12.83 44.98 22.28
N ASP A 682 11.96 43.98 22.45
CA ASP A 682 12.32 42.56 22.32
C ASP A 682 12.48 42.11 20.85
N PRO A 683 13.35 41.13 20.55
CA PRO A 683 14.24 40.42 21.48
C PRO A 683 15.58 41.13 21.76
N GLY A 684 15.86 42.26 21.10
CA GLY A 684 17.13 42.98 21.19
C GLY A 684 18.04 42.76 19.98
N VAL A 685 19.34 43.06 20.15
CA VAL A 685 20.37 42.88 19.12
C VAL A 685 20.93 41.45 19.20
N PRO A 686 20.99 40.71 18.07
CA PRO A 686 21.49 39.33 18.09
C PRO A 686 23.00 39.29 18.39
N LEU A 687 23.41 38.34 19.22
CA LEU A 687 24.80 38.08 19.56
C LEU A 687 25.37 36.98 18.65
N PRO A 688 26.62 37.12 18.16
CA PRO A 688 27.21 36.14 17.27
C PRO A 688 27.39 34.79 17.98
N VAL A 689 27.02 33.68 17.36
CA VAL A 689 27.15 32.34 17.95
C VAL A 689 28.11 31.50 17.11
N PRO A 690 29.08 30.79 17.72
CA PRO A 690 29.96 29.90 16.98
C PRO A 690 29.18 28.70 16.41
N GLY A 691 29.29 28.42 15.11
CA GLY A 691 28.77 27.18 14.56
C GLY A 691 28.44 27.20 13.07
N PRO A 692 28.03 26.04 12.51
CA PRO A 692 27.68 25.89 11.10
C PRO A 692 26.29 26.47 10.75
N GLY A 693 25.50 26.91 11.73
CA GLY A 693 24.14 27.44 11.53
C GLY A 693 24.06 28.87 10.99
N GLY A 694 25.21 29.50 10.72
CA GLY A 694 25.31 30.93 10.40
C GLY A 694 25.73 31.76 11.63
N PRO A 695 25.91 33.09 11.47
CA PRO A 695 26.59 33.89 12.48
C PRO A 695 25.81 34.06 13.79
N PHE A 696 24.51 33.74 13.83
CA PHE A 696 23.63 33.99 15.00
C PHE A 696 22.87 32.74 15.45
N LEU A 697 23.24 31.55 14.98
CA LEU A 697 22.57 30.29 15.31
C LEU A 697 23.59 29.20 15.63
N GLY A 698 23.65 28.82 16.90
CA GLY A 698 24.43 27.68 17.35
C GLY A 698 23.64 26.39 17.18
N THR A 699 24.25 25.36 16.61
CA THR A 699 23.59 24.07 16.31
C THR A 699 24.28 22.89 17.01
N THR A 700 25.05 23.18 18.05
CA THR A 700 25.80 22.20 18.85
C THR A 700 25.40 22.35 20.31
N ARG A 701 25.27 21.22 21.01
CA ARG A 701 24.98 21.20 22.44
C ARG A 701 26.13 21.87 23.21
N VAL A 702 25.79 22.75 24.16
CA VAL A 702 26.74 23.49 25.01
C VAL A 702 26.44 23.19 26.47
N GLY A 703 27.46 22.79 27.22
CA GLY A 703 27.32 22.39 28.62
C GLY A 703 26.60 21.05 28.80
N ASP A 704 26.28 20.72 30.04
CA ASP A 704 25.44 19.58 30.42
C ASP A 704 24.48 20.01 31.55
N PRO A 705 23.17 19.73 31.45
CA PRO A 705 22.19 20.10 32.47
C PRO A 705 22.30 19.28 33.78
N GLY A 706 22.93 18.11 33.76
CA GLY A 706 23.00 17.21 34.91
C GLY A 706 21.67 16.55 35.32
N THR A 707 20.57 16.86 34.63
CA THR A 707 19.22 16.36 34.93
C THR A 707 18.57 15.66 33.73
N ARG A 708 19.37 14.93 32.95
CA ARG A 708 18.92 14.22 31.73
C ARG A 708 17.96 13.05 32.03
N CYS A 709 17.29 12.53 31.02
CA CYS A 709 16.34 11.43 31.11
C CYS A 709 16.93 10.19 31.80
N THR A 710 16.47 9.91 33.01
CA THR A 710 16.97 8.79 33.83
C THR A 710 16.49 7.42 33.37
N THR A 711 15.41 7.38 32.57
CA THR A 711 14.84 6.15 32.00
C THR A 711 15.14 6.00 30.50
N ALA A 712 16.16 6.70 29.99
CA ALA A 712 16.54 6.68 28.58
C ALA A 712 16.68 5.25 28.03
N ASN A 713 16.25 5.04 26.79
CA ASN A 713 16.40 3.76 26.10
C ASN A 713 16.96 3.99 24.68
N PRO A 714 18.16 3.49 24.35
CA PRO A 714 19.12 2.79 25.24
C PRO A 714 19.51 3.62 26.48
N PRO A 715 19.98 3.00 27.57
CA PRO A 715 20.38 3.72 28.77
C PRO A 715 21.44 4.77 28.46
N ALA A 716 21.24 5.99 28.95
CA ALA A 716 22.27 7.01 28.92
C ALA A 716 23.52 6.52 29.66
N GLY A 717 24.69 6.91 29.16
CA GLY A 717 25.92 6.79 29.94
C GLY A 717 25.84 7.60 31.26
N PRO A 718 26.87 7.54 32.13
CA PRO A 718 26.89 8.31 33.37
C PRO A 718 26.56 9.79 33.11
N ILE A 719 25.50 10.29 33.75
CA ILE A 719 25.08 11.69 33.64
C ILE A 719 26.05 12.52 34.50
N PRO A 720 26.86 13.41 33.89
CA PRO A 720 27.77 14.25 34.65
C PRO A 720 26.98 15.31 35.45
N PRO A 721 27.58 15.94 36.47
CA PRO A 721 26.98 17.11 37.12
C PRO A 721 26.72 18.26 36.14
N GLU A 722 25.83 19.18 36.52
CA GLU A 722 25.58 20.40 35.74
C GLU A 722 26.90 21.13 35.44
N THR A 723 27.17 21.39 34.15
CA THR A 723 28.39 22.08 33.70
C THR A 723 28.05 23.13 32.64
N SER A 724 28.56 24.34 32.82
CA SER A 724 28.39 25.43 31.84
C SER A 724 29.50 25.39 30.78
N GLY A 725 29.10 25.48 29.51
CA GLY A 725 29.99 25.74 28.38
C GLY A 725 29.97 27.20 27.96
N VAL A 726 30.74 27.56 26.92
CA VAL A 726 30.72 28.89 26.31
C VAL A 726 29.64 28.91 25.23
N LEU A 727 28.61 29.74 25.41
CA LEU A 727 27.53 29.93 24.44
C LEU A 727 27.93 30.93 23.34
N THR A 728 28.65 31.99 23.71
CA THR A 728 29.14 33.00 22.77
C THR A 728 30.31 33.80 23.38
N LEU A 729 31.04 34.52 22.53
CA LEU A 729 31.93 35.61 22.91
C LEU A 729 31.23 36.94 22.57
N ILE A 730 30.90 37.71 23.59
CA ILE A 730 30.30 39.04 23.46
C ILE A 730 31.43 40.06 23.30
N ASP A 731 31.41 40.82 22.21
CA ASP A 731 32.27 42.00 22.08
C ASP A 731 31.63 43.18 22.82
N LEU A 732 32.12 43.44 24.04
CA LEU A 732 31.59 44.49 24.89
C LEU A 732 31.94 45.91 24.41
N SER A 733 32.87 46.07 23.46
CA SER A 733 33.12 47.37 22.83
C SER A 733 31.88 47.89 22.09
N GLN A 734 30.99 47.00 21.65
CA GLN A 734 29.72 47.35 21.02
C GLN A 734 28.74 48.07 21.97
N LEU A 735 29.00 48.06 23.28
CA LEU A 735 28.18 48.71 24.31
C LEU A 735 28.76 50.07 24.75
N ASP A 736 29.95 50.46 24.26
CA ASP A 736 30.55 51.77 24.52
C ASP A 736 30.14 52.76 23.42
N ASP A 737 29.72 53.96 23.81
CA ASP A 737 29.24 54.98 22.88
C ASP A 737 30.34 55.58 22.00
N VAL A 738 31.61 55.48 22.40
CA VAL A 738 32.77 55.91 21.60
C VAL A 738 33.10 54.88 20.53
N CYS A 739 33.06 53.59 20.88
CA CYS A 739 33.32 52.49 19.95
C CYS A 739 32.14 52.22 19.00
N ASN A 740 30.90 52.46 19.43
CA ASN A 740 29.71 52.17 18.65
C ASN A 740 28.64 53.29 18.65
N PRO A 741 28.99 54.52 18.21
CA PRO A 741 28.10 55.70 18.32
C PRO A 741 26.81 55.60 17.50
N GLY A 742 26.74 54.67 16.53
CA GLY A 742 25.58 54.48 15.65
C GLY A 742 24.39 53.78 16.32
N HIS A 743 24.55 53.23 17.53
CA HIS A 743 23.52 52.44 18.22
C HIS A 743 23.24 52.95 19.65
N PRO A 744 22.74 54.19 19.82
CA PRO A 744 22.52 54.79 21.14
C PRO A 744 21.51 54.04 22.03
N ASP A 745 20.63 53.24 21.41
CA ASP A 745 19.67 52.39 22.12
C ASP A 745 20.33 51.15 22.77
N LEU A 746 21.57 50.84 22.38
CA LEU A 746 22.37 49.74 22.92
C LEU A 746 23.55 50.22 23.77
N THR A 747 24.14 51.39 23.48
CA THR A 747 25.38 51.86 24.12
C THR A 747 25.18 52.63 25.43
N LEU A 748 26.28 52.80 26.17
CA LEU A 748 26.43 53.61 27.38
C LEU A 748 27.53 54.64 27.19
N LYS A 749 27.33 55.86 27.70
CA LYS A 749 28.42 56.82 27.80
C LYS A 749 29.43 56.38 28.86
N ARG A 750 30.71 56.70 28.66
CA ARG A 750 31.73 56.48 29.70
C ARG A 750 31.33 57.21 30.99
N GLY A 751 31.30 56.47 32.09
CA GLY A 751 30.80 56.86 33.42
C GLY A 751 29.34 56.44 33.71
N GLU A 752 28.59 55.91 32.74
CA GLU A 752 27.20 55.49 32.93
C GLU A 752 27.07 53.99 33.23
N CYS A 753 26.03 53.63 33.97
CA CYS A 753 25.60 52.26 34.19
C CYS A 753 24.12 52.10 33.81
N CYS A 754 23.75 50.97 33.22
CA CYS A 754 22.37 50.65 32.91
C CYS A 754 22.09 49.15 33.06
N GLY A 755 20.82 48.80 33.25
CA GLY A 755 20.37 47.41 33.19
C GLY A 755 20.37 46.90 31.75
N TYR A 756 20.74 45.64 31.59
CA TYR A 756 20.66 44.89 30.34
C TYR A 756 20.00 43.54 30.60
N VAL A 757 19.39 43.01 29.55
CA VAL A 757 18.88 41.64 29.54
C VAL A 757 19.51 40.91 28.37
N ILE A 758 20.14 39.78 28.67
CA ILE A 758 20.55 38.82 27.65
C ILE A 758 19.53 37.69 27.60
N THR A 759 18.96 37.44 26.43
CA THR A 759 17.97 36.40 26.22
C THR A 759 18.61 35.25 25.45
N LEU A 760 18.52 34.04 25.99
CA LEU A 760 18.85 32.78 25.33
C LEU A 760 17.57 32.07 24.94
N GLU A 761 17.43 31.72 23.67
CA GLU A 761 16.40 30.79 23.17
C GLU A 761 17.09 29.48 22.78
N VAL A 762 16.59 28.35 23.27
CA VAL A 762 17.05 27.00 22.91
C VAL A 762 15.84 26.24 22.37
N PHE A 763 15.99 25.61 21.21
CA PHE A 763 14.89 24.94 20.52
C PHE A 763 15.35 23.75 19.67
N ASP A 764 14.43 22.84 19.38
CA ASP A 764 14.59 21.77 18.39
C ASP A 764 13.45 21.80 17.34
N ASN A 765 13.38 20.79 16.48
CA ASN A 765 12.41 20.70 15.39
C ASN A 765 11.19 19.78 15.65
N SER A 766 11.01 19.28 16.86
CA SER A 766 9.81 18.55 17.27
C SER A 766 8.60 19.45 17.15
N VAL A 767 7.52 18.94 16.56
CA VAL A 767 6.27 19.67 16.41
C VAL A 767 5.54 19.71 17.76
N VAL A 768 5.38 20.93 18.30
CA VAL A 768 4.79 21.17 19.62
C VAL A 768 3.74 22.29 19.50
N PRO A 769 2.46 21.94 19.32
CA PRO A 769 1.37 22.90 19.06
C PRO A 769 1.11 23.84 20.23
N SER A 770 1.30 23.35 21.46
CA SER A 770 1.17 24.15 22.68
C SER A 770 2.38 25.06 22.95
N GLY A 771 3.44 24.95 22.15
CA GLY A 771 4.69 25.70 22.31
C GLY A 771 4.71 27.03 21.55
N PRO A 772 5.40 28.06 22.07
CA PRO A 772 5.69 29.28 21.31
C PRO A 772 6.37 28.96 19.98
N GLY A 773 5.83 29.45 18.86
CA GLY A 773 6.40 29.18 17.53
C GLY A 773 6.23 27.75 17.01
N GLY A 774 5.41 26.91 17.66
CA GLY A 774 5.04 25.58 17.19
C GLY A 774 6.15 24.51 17.31
N HIS A 775 7.19 24.78 18.10
CA HIS A 775 8.34 23.89 18.26
C HIS A 775 8.69 23.70 19.74
N HIS A 776 9.45 22.65 20.03
CA HIS A 776 9.95 22.36 21.36
C HIS A 776 11.08 23.35 21.69
N GLY A 777 10.89 24.17 22.74
CA GLY A 777 11.84 25.24 23.05
C GLY A 777 11.64 25.89 24.42
N ILE A 778 12.69 26.57 24.89
CA ILE A 778 12.74 27.32 26.14
C ILE A 778 13.50 28.64 25.95
N SER A 779 13.06 29.68 26.67
CA SER A 779 13.77 30.96 26.75
C SER A 779 14.25 31.23 28.17
N HIS A 780 15.46 31.75 28.30
CA HIS A 780 16.06 32.18 29.56
C HIS A 780 16.52 33.63 29.47
N HIS A 781 16.11 34.46 30.43
CA HIS A 781 16.51 35.86 30.54
C HIS A 781 17.54 36.04 31.64
N PHE A 782 18.67 36.65 31.30
CA PHE A 782 19.77 36.94 32.21
C PHE A 782 19.86 38.47 32.42
N PRO A 783 19.32 38.99 33.52
CA PRO A 783 19.45 40.40 33.87
C PRO A 783 20.86 40.68 34.41
N VAL A 784 21.45 41.79 33.98
CA VAL A 784 22.79 42.22 34.40
C VAL A 784 22.88 43.75 34.40
N CYS A 785 23.65 44.34 35.31
CA CYS A 785 24.00 45.76 35.23
C CYS A 785 25.31 45.89 34.45
N ILE A 786 25.37 46.75 33.44
CA ILE A 786 26.61 47.03 32.70
C ILE A 786 27.02 48.46 33.01
N CYS A 787 28.26 48.64 33.46
CA CYS A 787 28.86 49.92 33.75
C CYS A 787 29.99 50.19 32.76
N ASN A 788 29.87 51.27 31.99
CA ASN A 788 30.94 51.75 31.14
C ASN A 788 31.91 52.60 31.95
N ASP A 789 32.81 51.97 32.70
CA ASP A 789 33.81 52.62 33.56
C ASP A 789 35.19 52.79 32.87
N VAL A 790 35.24 52.63 31.55
CA VAL A 790 36.43 52.87 30.74
C VAL A 790 36.82 54.35 30.85
N LYS A 791 38.10 54.62 31.14
CA LYS A 791 38.60 55.99 31.26
C LYS A 791 38.57 56.68 29.89
N GLY A 792 38.01 57.89 29.86
CA GLY A 792 37.93 58.77 28.69
C GLY A 792 39.29 59.14 28.12
#